data_AF-A0A3B7MTH1-F1
#
_entry.id   AF-A0A3B7MTH1-F1
#
_cell.length_a   1.000
_cell.length_b   1.000
_cell.length_c   1.000
_cell.angle_alpha   90.00
_cell.angle_beta   90.00
_cell.angle_gamma   90.00
#
_symmetry.space_group_name_H-M   'P 1'
#
loop_
_entity.id
_entity.type
_entity.pdbx_description
1 polymer ?
#
loop_
_entity_poly.entity_id
_entity_poly.type
_entity_poly.pdbx_seq_one_letter_code
_entity_poly.pdbx_strand_id
1 'polypeptide(L)'
;MGTFNFYPEFVADQVLTADHLNELFDYLDEQDRLTRRCLIGIGIVCGLEVTYTGADIRISRGAGVTSKGYFIEHAASTYTHFRPYTLPLNPESPPPAESIINPFPYNTFAMYELIGAPEAGDTAISASAAFLANYAVVLFLEIKATNLKNCTTNDCDDKGREITITVKPLLIKKTDLSNPAFKCNDESDPNLSAGIIEAGKAALPEILLKRYNIPYQPLTSSDSVLQAFHTLTPAAVQGDIAAAYTKVYDTFKGLLGIGANPFLALTATLANLFTQVQGGSMIYSQYFYDFLDDLIKAYNELRGEGNAIITACCPCDKLFPYHIALGEANKNSKDAATIYRNYFIYSPLFNDQKNRLAALQLLFERMVELAKAFDLAKATEASKFPIKITPSTWSRSALSKRAIPFYYKPAPLFEKWNYEKTRYGKQKTNLSYSSDSWNTAPVLDFVKNPLQYEIEPFTFFRIEGHVGKQYTEALGAIQKLRSEFSLPFDVVVVKAGVYNETDIDLSKYTCQLNDLEIAYDIARREWEATIGQTIEWLNENQGQARKYIKNPKNQLAIYIGKLQLAKTFMVDDLPAFIARYVEFMALYEWIELESESIRDTLSDLIENPTEGTNTVFVEDLIDHFDEVMMSVKKGPFRALQQEFKRRLKNIYANQFLDYYAQKHPSLDHKAGVPRGGTFILVYAHERIINNSFNSFDAVSIVPGTVIADFYLPYLCCSDCPPIAYIIQEQKPDPIRPTINIVPKEFCNNDDGTYDVVASPAGGVLTGPGVKPGEFKFSPYGLPVGEHLLTYAIDGQSVSVVIKVFAPASEPDFNIDVAEQPNHSFIVKLSPNVTDGTKYEWFVNGSLTYLTMLVEDTFTFPEKQKDFIFTLRLTHGPCEPRLVTREITLTKKDDEQQLKRTVCFDQKIELVKVPAGSKLEIIDPGGLTIQDEFILFKGDELKTTTTFNIKYRLIDSGGNVVNTTLELTIVVVQPTFNVRYEIVPGGPGRYILTALNPNLSFAQWELAVNGTFPFIANGSPAVLDQKFTDIQGGILTLIIKTKTGETTECLGKVSIDVSQDLFKKIQAAPNGMNFPLIKI
;
A
#
# COMPACT_ATOMS: atom_id res chain seq x y z
N MET A 1 -13.16 57.34 -43.28
CA MET A 1 -13.01 58.79 -43.17
C MET A 1 -11.56 59.11 -43.50
N GLY A 2 -11.31 60.09 -44.38
CA GLY A 2 -9.96 60.61 -44.55
C GLY A 2 -9.60 61.36 -43.27
N THR A 3 -8.51 60.97 -42.63
CA THR A 3 -7.96 61.73 -41.50
C THR A 3 -7.58 63.12 -41.98
N PHE A 4 -7.93 64.16 -41.23
CA PHE A 4 -7.42 65.51 -41.47
C PHE A 4 -5.90 65.48 -41.22
N ASN A 5 -5.15 65.37 -42.32
CA ASN A 5 -3.68 65.28 -42.28
C ASN A 5 -3.01 66.67 -42.35
N PHE A 6 -3.80 67.73 -42.26
CA PHE A 6 -3.36 69.13 -42.31
C PHE A 6 -4.23 69.96 -41.35
N TYR A 7 -3.67 71.08 -40.88
CA TYR A 7 -4.37 72.09 -40.08
C TYR A 7 -4.05 73.47 -40.66
N PRO A 8 -4.94 74.46 -40.53
CA PRO A 8 -4.69 75.81 -41.03
C PRO A 8 -3.62 76.53 -40.20
N GLU A 9 -2.63 77.15 -40.86
CA GLU A 9 -1.66 78.07 -40.26
C GLU A 9 -2.07 79.52 -40.58
N PHE A 10 -2.34 80.32 -39.55
CA PHE A 10 -2.75 81.71 -39.72
C PHE A 10 -1.56 82.66 -39.76
N VAL A 11 -1.49 83.53 -40.77
CA VAL A 11 -0.43 84.53 -40.92
C VAL A 11 -0.95 85.95 -40.67
N ALA A 12 -0.04 86.88 -40.38
CA ALA A 12 -0.40 88.29 -40.16
C ALA A 12 -1.14 88.87 -41.38
N ASP A 13 -2.11 89.74 -41.12
CA ASP A 13 -2.95 90.43 -42.11
C ASP A 13 -3.84 89.51 -42.98
N GLN A 14 -3.99 88.23 -42.63
CA GLN A 14 -4.89 87.30 -43.31
C GLN A 14 -6.37 87.53 -42.97
N VAL A 15 -7.24 87.51 -43.98
CA VAL A 15 -8.70 87.51 -43.80
C VAL A 15 -9.19 86.08 -43.54
N LEU A 16 -9.82 85.83 -42.39
CA LEU A 16 -10.37 84.52 -42.02
C LEU A 16 -11.75 84.28 -42.66
N THR A 17 -11.96 83.10 -43.22
CA THR A 17 -13.25 82.63 -43.74
C THR A 17 -13.91 81.68 -42.76
N ALA A 18 -15.22 81.45 -42.91
CA ALA A 18 -15.93 80.41 -42.16
C ALA A 18 -15.29 79.02 -42.37
N ASP A 19 -14.83 78.74 -43.59
CA ASP A 19 -14.15 77.47 -43.92
C ASP A 19 -12.87 77.30 -43.10
N HIS A 20 -12.02 78.33 -43.00
CA HIS A 20 -10.79 78.24 -42.20
C HIS A 20 -11.06 77.97 -40.71
N LEU A 21 -12.12 78.55 -40.15
CA LEU A 21 -12.49 78.34 -38.74
C LEU A 21 -13.14 76.97 -38.51
N ASN A 22 -14.00 76.53 -39.44
CA ASN A 22 -14.63 75.21 -39.38
C ASN A 22 -13.60 74.09 -39.61
N GLU A 23 -12.64 74.27 -40.51
CA GLU A 23 -11.53 73.32 -40.71
C GLU A 23 -10.67 73.18 -39.46
N LEU A 24 -10.36 74.28 -38.76
CA LEU A 24 -9.66 74.23 -37.48
C LEU A 24 -10.47 73.44 -36.43
N PHE A 25 -11.77 73.74 -36.32
CA PHE A 25 -12.66 73.03 -35.40
C PHE A 25 -12.74 71.53 -35.72
N ASP A 26 -12.95 71.18 -36.99
CA ASP A 26 -13.07 69.80 -37.45
C ASP A 26 -11.77 69.01 -37.20
N TYR A 27 -10.61 69.63 -37.44
CA TYR A 27 -9.31 69.04 -37.09
C TYR A 27 -9.22 68.76 -35.58
N LEU A 28 -9.52 69.76 -34.73
CA LEU A 28 -9.44 69.62 -33.28
C LEU A 28 -10.45 68.58 -32.75
N ASP A 29 -11.70 68.60 -33.22
CA ASP A 29 -12.73 67.60 -32.86
C ASP A 29 -12.31 66.19 -33.28
N GLU A 30 -11.75 66.02 -34.48
CA GLU A 30 -11.25 64.73 -34.91
C GLU A 30 -10.10 64.23 -34.02
N GLN A 31 -9.10 65.07 -33.72
CA GLN A 31 -7.99 64.69 -32.84
C GLN A 31 -8.48 64.29 -31.43
N ASP A 32 -9.45 65.03 -30.89
CA ASP A 32 -10.07 64.73 -29.59
C ASP A 32 -10.82 63.39 -29.61
N ARG A 33 -11.60 63.16 -30.66
CA ARG A 33 -12.36 61.92 -30.85
C ARG A 33 -11.44 60.72 -31.09
N LEU A 34 -10.38 60.88 -31.87
CA LEU A 34 -9.34 59.88 -32.07
C LEU A 34 -8.64 59.54 -30.76
N THR A 35 -8.29 60.55 -29.97
CA THR A 35 -7.69 60.35 -28.63
C THR A 35 -8.60 59.49 -27.75
N ARG A 36 -9.90 59.81 -27.66
CA ARG A 36 -10.86 59.01 -26.87
C ARG A 36 -10.97 57.59 -27.41
N ARG A 37 -11.25 57.38 -28.70
CA ARG A 37 -11.53 56.03 -29.22
C ARG A 37 -10.29 55.14 -29.35
N CYS A 38 -9.14 55.69 -29.75
CA CYS A 38 -7.93 54.90 -30.03
C CYS A 38 -7.01 54.75 -28.82
N LEU A 39 -6.82 55.84 -28.06
CA LEU A 39 -5.90 55.82 -26.93
C LEU A 39 -6.58 55.43 -25.63
N ILE A 40 -7.86 55.75 -25.43
CA ILE A 40 -8.62 55.40 -24.21
C ILE A 40 -9.43 54.11 -24.41
N GLY A 41 -10.46 54.18 -25.25
CA GLY A 41 -11.40 53.08 -25.48
C GLY A 41 -12.81 53.58 -25.79
N ILE A 42 -13.71 52.65 -26.09
CA ILE A 42 -15.11 52.93 -26.43
C ILE A 42 -16.06 52.06 -25.61
N GLY A 43 -17.31 52.47 -25.44
CA GLY A 43 -18.34 51.79 -24.66
C GLY A 43 -18.67 52.49 -23.33
N ILE A 44 -19.39 51.80 -22.45
CA ILE A 44 -19.81 52.32 -21.14
C ILE A 44 -18.62 52.33 -20.17
N VAL A 45 -18.20 53.50 -19.70
CA VAL A 45 -17.08 53.66 -18.75
C VAL A 45 -17.51 53.31 -17.33
N CYS A 46 -18.65 53.83 -16.89
CA CYS A 46 -19.22 53.57 -15.57
C CYS A 46 -20.73 53.83 -15.55
N GLY A 47 -21.44 53.16 -14.64
CA GLY A 47 -22.88 53.34 -14.47
C GLY A 47 -23.69 52.92 -15.70
N LEU A 48 -24.68 53.73 -16.07
CA LEU A 48 -25.59 53.45 -17.20
C LEU A 48 -26.25 52.06 -17.12
N GLU A 49 -26.51 51.61 -15.90
CA GLU A 49 -27.23 50.38 -15.61
C GLU A 49 -28.73 50.59 -15.80
N VAL A 50 -29.38 49.64 -16.46
CA VAL A 50 -30.82 49.55 -16.68
C VAL A 50 -31.43 48.68 -15.59
N THR A 51 -32.47 49.17 -14.94
CA THR A 51 -33.31 48.39 -13.99
C THR A 51 -34.74 48.42 -14.45
N TYR A 52 -35.37 47.26 -14.61
CA TYR A 52 -36.78 47.11 -14.98
C TYR A 52 -37.57 46.56 -13.80
N THR A 53 -38.56 47.31 -13.34
CA THR A 53 -39.37 46.96 -12.15
C THR A 53 -40.71 46.31 -12.49
N GLY A 54 -41.02 46.14 -13.78
CA GLY A 54 -42.37 45.79 -14.23
C GLY A 54 -43.26 47.00 -14.49
N ALA A 55 -43.01 48.12 -13.81
CA ALA A 55 -43.79 49.36 -13.96
C ALA A 55 -42.99 50.51 -14.57
N ASP A 56 -41.68 50.56 -14.30
CA ASP A 56 -40.76 51.59 -14.77
C ASP A 56 -39.45 51.00 -15.29
N ILE A 57 -38.74 51.79 -16.10
CA ILE A 57 -37.35 51.56 -16.49
C ILE A 57 -36.51 52.68 -15.86
N ARG A 58 -35.45 52.30 -15.15
CA ARG A 58 -34.51 53.24 -14.51
C ARG A 58 -33.15 53.13 -15.14
N ILE A 59 -32.54 54.27 -15.45
CA ILE A 59 -31.15 54.36 -15.91
C ILE A 59 -30.34 55.04 -14.81
N SER A 60 -29.29 54.37 -14.33
CA SER A 60 -28.38 54.96 -13.34
C SER A 60 -27.47 56.04 -13.95
N ARG A 61 -26.99 56.96 -13.11
CA ARG A 61 -26.00 57.96 -13.52
C ARG A 61 -24.75 57.25 -14.06
N GLY A 62 -24.22 57.73 -15.18
CA GLY A 62 -22.99 57.18 -15.74
C GLY A 62 -22.53 57.89 -17.01
N ALA A 63 -21.46 57.36 -17.59
CA ALA A 63 -20.85 57.91 -18.78
C ALA A 63 -20.31 56.82 -19.72
N GLY A 64 -20.17 57.16 -20.99
CA GLY A 64 -19.61 56.29 -22.02
C GLY A 64 -19.08 57.05 -23.23
N VAL A 65 -18.38 56.34 -24.10
CA VAL A 65 -17.79 56.87 -25.34
C VAL A 65 -18.32 56.07 -26.53
N THR A 66 -18.83 56.74 -27.56
CA THR A 66 -19.32 56.06 -28.77
C THR A 66 -18.17 55.56 -29.65
N SER A 67 -18.45 54.71 -30.65
CA SER A 67 -17.40 54.23 -31.55
C SER A 67 -16.78 55.34 -32.43
N LYS A 68 -17.50 56.45 -32.61
CA LYS A 68 -16.94 57.66 -33.24
C LYS A 68 -16.12 58.52 -32.28
N GLY A 69 -16.08 58.23 -30.99
CA GLY A 69 -15.35 59.01 -29.98
C GLY A 69 -16.16 60.12 -29.31
N TYR A 70 -17.49 60.15 -29.48
CA TYR A 70 -18.33 61.12 -28.76
C TYR A 70 -18.53 60.70 -27.31
N PHE A 71 -18.48 61.66 -26.40
CA PHE A 71 -18.75 61.45 -24.98
C PHE A 71 -20.26 61.56 -24.70
N ILE A 72 -20.81 60.60 -23.96
CA ILE A 72 -22.20 60.58 -23.50
C ILE A 72 -22.20 60.51 -21.97
N GLU A 73 -22.82 61.49 -21.32
CA GLU A 73 -23.17 61.45 -19.89
C GLU A 73 -24.70 61.38 -19.75
N HIS A 74 -25.17 60.63 -18.75
CA HIS A 74 -26.58 60.58 -18.42
C HIS A 74 -26.78 60.65 -16.90
N ALA A 75 -27.70 61.50 -16.46
CA ALA A 75 -28.11 61.59 -15.07
C ALA A 75 -29.03 60.42 -14.68
N ALA A 76 -29.09 60.09 -13.39
CA ALA A 76 -30.00 59.05 -12.93
C ALA A 76 -31.46 59.46 -13.21
N SER A 77 -32.18 58.62 -13.97
CA SER A 77 -33.51 58.94 -14.49
C SER A 77 -34.46 57.74 -14.39
N THR A 78 -35.75 58.03 -14.20
CA THR A 78 -36.83 57.03 -14.14
C THR A 78 -37.85 57.33 -15.23
N TYR A 79 -38.21 56.30 -16.00
CA TYR A 79 -39.14 56.38 -17.12
C TYR A 79 -40.33 55.48 -16.85
N THR A 80 -41.54 56.01 -17.06
CA THR A 80 -42.80 55.28 -16.83
C THR A 80 -43.58 55.02 -18.12
N HIS A 81 -43.30 55.79 -19.17
CA HIS A 81 -43.97 55.70 -20.46
C HIS A 81 -42.96 55.75 -21.61
N PHE A 82 -43.42 55.45 -22.83
CA PHE A 82 -42.68 55.66 -24.07
C PHE A 82 -43.59 56.10 -25.19
N ARG A 83 -43.04 56.75 -26.22
CA ARG A 83 -43.78 57.19 -27.41
C ARG A 83 -42.96 57.00 -28.69
N PRO A 84 -43.59 56.85 -29.87
CA PRO A 84 -42.87 56.79 -31.14
C PRO A 84 -41.98 58.02 -31.31
N TYR A 85 -40.74 57.80 -31.77
CA TYR A 85 -39.77 58.85 -32.01
C TYR A 85 -39.27 58.78 -33.45
N THR A 86 -39.29 59.93 -34.13
CA THR A 86 -38.77 60.10 -35.48
C THR A 86 -37.55 61.02 -35.43
N LEU A 87 -36.49 60.64 -36.14
CA LEU A 87 -35.30 61.48 -36.24
C LEU A 87 -35.65 62.81 -36.92
N PRO A 88 -35.18 63.94 -36.39
CA PRO A 88 -35.35 65.22 -37.06
C PRO A 88 -34.62 65.19 -38.41
N LEU A 89 -35.33 65.51 -39.49
CA LEU A 89 -34.73 65.71 -40.81
C LEU A 89 -33.95 67.02 -40.79
N ASN A 90 -32.66 66.98 -41.09
CA ASN A 90 -31.85 68.20 -41.24
C ASN A 90 -32.31 68.98 -42.49
N PRO A 91 -32.46 70.32 -42.41
CA PRO A 91 -32.86 71.13 -43.56
C PRO A 91 -31.78 71.09 -44.67
N GLU A 92 -32.20 70.86 -45.91
CA GLU A 92 -31.36 70.69 -47.11
C GLU A 92 -30.43 71.88 -47.43
N SER A 93 -29.13 71.62 -47.66
CA SER A 93 -28.27 72.27 -48.70
C SER A 93 -26.84 71.68 -48.77
N PRO A 94 -26.10 71.85 -49.90
CA PRO A 94 -25.14 70.87 -50.45
C PRO A 94 -23.72 70.91 -49.82
N PRO A 95 -22.87 69.88 -50.05
CA PRO A 95 -21.60 69.66 -49.35
C PRO A 95 -20.41 70.32 -50.10
N PRO A 96 -19.23 70.48 -49.46
CA PRO A 96 -18.35 69.32 -49.30
C PRO A 96 -17.76 69.22 -47.89
N ALA A 97 -18.50 68.58 -46.98
CA ALA A 97 -17.93 67.80 -45.88
C ALA A 97 -19.06 66.94 -45.30
N GLU A 98 -18.79 65.67 -45.02
CA GLU A 98 -19.74 64.69 -44.46
C GLU A 98 -20.14 64.98 -42.99
N SER A 99 -20.04 66.23 -42.52
CA SER A 99 -20.20 66.62 -41.14
C SER A 99 -21.58 67.23 -40.90
N ILE A 100 -22.20 66.81 -39.80
CA ILE A 100 -23.46 67.30 -39.25
C ILE A 100 -24.72 66.46 -39.67
N ILE A 101 -24.69 65.20 -39.17
CA ILE A 101 -25.76 64.41 -38.48
C ILE A 101 -26.61 63.38 -39.25
N ASN A 102 -26.75 62.22 -38.59
CA ASN A 102 -27.24 60.89 -38.97
C ASN A 102 -28.51 60.76 -39.83
N PRO A 103 -28.36 60.24 -41.06
CA PRO A 103 -29.22 59.13 -41.45
C PRO A 103 -28.46 57.98 -42.14
N PHE A 104 -28.99 56.79 -41.91
CA PHE A 104 -28.54 55.44 -42.26
C PHE A 104 -27.51 54.79 -41.31
N PRO A 105 -27.85 53.67 -40.65
CA PRO A 105 -29.13 52.94 -40.75
C PRO A 105 -30.26 53.52 -39.88
N TYR A 106 -30.01 54.51 -39.01
CA TYR A 106 -30.97 54.94 -37.98
C TYR A 106 -32.32 55.46 -38.48
N ASN A 107 -32.36 56.09 -39.66
CA ASN A 107 -33.59 56.59 -40.28
C ASN A 107 -34.54 55.46 -40.74
N THR A 108 -34.06 54.22 -40.76
CA THR A 108 -34.88 53.03 -41.09
C THR A 108 -35.44 52.34 -39.85
N PHE A 109 -35.03 52.75 -38.65
CA PHE A 109 -35.39 52.07 -37.41
C PHE A 109 -36.68 52.63 -36.81
N ALA A 110 -37.53 51.74 -36.32
CA ALA A 110 -38.65 52.11 -35.48
C ALA A 110 -38.14 52.37 -34.06
N MET A 111 -38.07 53.64 -33.66
CA MET A 111 -37.55 54.06 -32.36
C MET A 111 -38.66 54.62 -31.49
N TYR A 112 -38.50 54.47 -30.17
CA TYR A 112 -39.43 55.01 -29.19
C TYR A 112 -38.67 55.75 -28.09
N GLU A 113 -39.04 56.99 -27.79
CA GLU A 113 -38.42 57.79 -26.71
C GLU A 113 -38.99 57.36 -25.36
N LEU A 114 -38.12 57.14 -24.37
CA LEU A 114 -38.50 56.89 -22.98
C LEU A 114 -38.86 58.20 -22.28
N ILE A 115 -40.02 58.24 -21.62
CA ILE A 115 -40.63 59.44 -21.05
C ILE A 115 -40.81 59.30 -19.53
N GLY A 116 -40.26 60.26 -18.79
CA GLY A 116 -40.39 60.35 -17.32
C GLY A 116 -41.60 61.19 -16.88
N ALA A 117 -41.96 62.21 -17.67
CA ALA A 117 -43.12 63.09 -17.45
C ALA A 117 -44.10 62.92 -18.62
N PRO A 118 -45.07 61.99 -18.52
CA PRO A 118 -45.93 61.61 -19.65
C PRO A 118 -46.99 62.65 -19.99
N GLU A 119 -47.35 62.72 -21.27
CA GLU A 119 -48.47 63.50 -21.80
C GLU A 119 -49.60 62.58 -22.31
N ALA A 120 -50.76 63.18 -22.64
CA ALA A 120 -51.88 62.42 -23.20
C ALA A 120 -51.51 61.80 -24.56
N GLY A 121 -51.44 60.46 -24.62
CA GLY A 121 -51.08 59.70 -25.83
C GLY A 121 -49.83 58.82 -25.68
N ASP A 122 -49.06 58.98 -24.59
CA ASP A 122 -47.89 58.15 -24.31
C ASP A 122 -48.28 56.74 -23.83
N THR A 123 -47.49 55.73 -24.17
CA THR A 123 -47.75 54.32 -23.84
C THR A 123 -47.08 53.93 -22.53
N ALA A 124 -47.83 53.37 -21.58
CA ALA A 124 -47.31 52.97 -20.27
C ALA A 124 -46.40 51.73 -20.34
N ILE A 125 -45.27 51.76 -19.62
CA ILE A 125 -44.34 50.62 -19.49
C ILE A 125 -45.00 49.44 -18.78
N SER A 126 -45.83 49.71 -17.77
CA SER A 126 -46.53 48.70 -16.97
C SER A 126 -47.43 47.74 -17.76
N ALA A 127 -47.91 48.16 -18.93
CA ALA A 127 -48.77 47.37 -19.81
C ALA A 127 -48.04 46.77 -21.03
N SER A 128 -46.70 46.92 -21.11
CA SER A 128 -45.94 46.73 -22.36
C SER A 128 -44.85 45.64 -22.27
N ALA A 129 -44.92 44.72 -21.30
CA ALA A 129 -43.88 43.72 -21.07
C ALA A 129 -43.52 42.88 -22.31
N ALA A 130 -44.53 42.41 -23.07
CA ALA A 130 -44.33 41.63 -24.30
C ALA A 130 -43.67 42.45 -25.42
N PHE A 131 -43.97 43.75 -25.49
CA PHE A 131 -43.32 44.67 -26.42
C PHE A 131 -41.84 44.84 -26.03
N LEU A 132 -41.56 45.18 -24.76
CA LEU A 132 -40.22 45.45 -24.24
C LEU A 132 -39.26 44.26 -24.39
N ALA A 133 -39.76 43.02 -24.40
CA ALA A 133 -38.96 41.82 -24.62
C ALA A 133 -38.16 41.83 -25.93
N ASN A 134 -38.61 42.58 -26.95
CA ASN A 134 -37.96 42.68 -28.25
C ASN A 134 -37.05 43.91 -28.40
N TYR A 135 -36.96 44.77 -27.38
CA TYR A 135 -36.24 46.04 -27.44
C TYR A 135 -35.07 46.08 -26.44
N ALA A 136 -34.11 46.94 -26.74
CA ALA A 136 -33.01 47.32 -25.89
C ALA A 136 -33.08 48.82 -25.60
N VAL A 137 -32.58 49.22 -24.43
CA VAL A 137 -32.46 50.63 -24.04
C VAL A 137 -31.17 51.18 -24.61
N VAL A 138 -31.24 52.33 -25.28
CA VAL A 138 -30.13 52.96 -25.97
C VAL A 138 -30.08 54.44 -25.62
N LEU A 139 -28.91 54.95 -25.29
CA LEU A 139 -28.66 56.39 -25.27
C LEU A 139 -28.19 56.82 -26.66
N PHE A 140 -29.02 57.58 -27.36
CA PHE A 140 -28.75 58.08 -28.70
C PHE A 140 -28.29 59.54 -28.63
N LEU A 141 -27.16 59.85 -29.26
CA LEU A 141 -26.65 61.21 -29.40
C LEU A 141 -27.33 61.85 -30.61
N GLU A 142 -28.45 62.53 -30.35
CA GLU A 142 -29.09 63.40 -31.33
C GLU A 142 -28.22 64.65 -31.45
N ILE A 143 -27.78 64.93 -32.66
CA ILE A 143 -27.20 66.22 -32.98
C ILE A 143 -28.26 66.88 -33.88
N LYS A 144 -28.45 68.19 -33.81
CA LYS A 144 -29.45 68.90 -34.61
C LYS A 144 -28.88 70.22 -35.07
N ALA A 145 -28.95 70.50 -36.37
CA ALA A 145 -28.57 71.79 -36.89
C ALA A 145 -29.79 72.67 -37.12
N THR A 146 -29.83 73.83 -36.47
CA THR A 146 -30.89 74.83 -36.65
C THR A 146 -30.28 76.05 -37.34
N ASN A 147 -30.88 76.47 -38.45
CA ASN A 147 -30.47 77.72 -39.09
C ASN A 147 -30.91 78.89 -38.23
N LEU A 148 -29.98 79.76 -37.85
CA LEU A 148 -30.32 81.05 -37.27
C LEU A 148 -30.86 81.90 -38.42
N LYS A 149 -32.18 82.10 -38.47
CA LYS A 149 -32.82 82.97 -39.47
C LYS A 149 -33.50 84.12 -38.75
N ASN A 150 -32.71 85.09 -38.33
CA ASN A 150 -33.21 86.39 -37.91
C ASN A 150 -32.81 87.46 -38.95
N CYS A 151 -33.33 87.32 -40.17
CA CYS A 151 -33.20 88.40 -41.16
C CYS A 151 -34.43 89.30 -41.06
N THR A 152 -34.21 90.56 -40.71
CA THR A 152 -35.23 91.61 -40.89
C THR A 152 -35.08 92.21 -42.29
N THR A 153 -36.07 92.99 -42.76
CA THR A 153 -36.10 93.50 -44.15
C THR A 153 -34.88 94.32 -44.56
N ASN A 154 -34.05 94.80 -43.61
CA ASN A 154 -32.89 95.63 -43.90
C ASN A 154 -31.56 95.09 -43.34
N ASP A 155 -31.55 93.93 -42.65
CA ASP A 155 -30.33 93.37 -42.07
C ASP A 155 -30.41 91.85 -41.93
N CYS A 156 -29.38 91.16 -42.39
CA CYS A 156 -29.27 89.69 -42.47
C CYS A 156 -27.83 89.25 -42.14
N ASP A 157 -27.29 89.83 -41.06
CA ASP A 157 -25.97 89.55 -40.52
C ASP A 157 -25.87 88.17 -39.83
N ASP A 158 -27.01 87.56 -39.47
CA ASP A 158 -27.05 86.34 -38.65
C ASP A 158 -27.18 85.06 -39.50
N LYS A 159 -26.26 84.82 -40.44
CA LYS A 159 -26.25 83.65 -41.36
C LYS A 159 -25.66 82.37 -40.74
N GLY A 160 -25.63 82.27 -39.41
CA GLY A 160 -25.05 81.15 -38.68
C GLY A 160 -25.95 79.91 -38.60
N ARG A 161 -25.35 78.79 -38.20
CA ARG A 161 -26.06 77.57 -37.81
C ARG A 161 -25.75 77.27 -36.35
N GLU A 162 -26.78 76.97 -35.58
CA GLU A 162 -26.63 76.44 -34.23
C GLU A 162 -26.65 74.91 -34.26
N ILE A 163 -25.64 74.28 -33.68
CA ILE A 163 -25.57 72.83 -33.52
C ILE A 163 -25.92 72.47 -32.09
N THR A 164 -27.09 71.83 -31.90
CA THR A 164 -27.54 71.33 -30.60
C THR A 164 -27.20 69.85 -30.48
N ILE A 165 -26.54 69.45 -29.40
CA ILE A 165 -26.24 68.04 -29.08
C ILE A 165 -27.10 67.64 -27.88
N THR A 166 -27.92 66.60 -28.03
CA THR A 166 -28.85 66.11 -27.02
C THR A 166 -28.76 64.59 -26.89
N VAL A 167 -28.69 64.07 -25.67
CA VAL A 167 -28.76 62.63 -25.41
C VAL A 167 -30.21 62.20 -25.22
N LYS A 168 -30.70 61.32 -26.08
CA LYS A 168 -32.07 60.78 -26.08
C LYS A 168 -32.10 59.34 -25.58
N PRO A 169 -32.86 59.01 -24.52
CA PRO A 169 -33.08 57.63 -24.10
C PRO A 169 -34.14 56.98 -24.99
N LEU A 170 -33.74 56.04 -25.84
CA LEU A 170 -34.59 55.39 -26.83
C LEU A 170 -34.70 53.88 -26.57
N LEU A 171 -35.82 53.30 -27.01
CA LEU A 171 -36.00 51.87 -27.22
C LEU A 171 -35.76 51.56 -28.70
N ILE A 172 -34.82 50.66 -28.97
CA ILE A 172 -34.48 50.18 -30.32
C ILE A 172 -34.66 48.66 -30.35
N LYS A 173 -35.20 48.11 -31.45
CA LYS A 173 -35.35 46.66 -31.60
C LYS A 173 -33.99 45.97 -31.56
N LYS A 174 -33.93 44.81 -30.90
CA LYS A 174 -32.72 43.98 -30.81
C LYS A 174 -32.16 43.58 -32.19
N THR A 175 -33.04 43.37 -33.17
CA THR A 175 -32.66 43.06 -34.57
C THR A 175 -31.99 44.23 -35.27
N ASP A 176 -32.38 45.46 -34.96
CA ASP A 176 -31.85 46.68 -35.59
C ASP A 176 -30.47 47.03 -35.05
N LEU A 177 -30.19 46.70 -33.78
CA LEU A 177 -28.83 46.78 -33.21
C LEU A 177 -27.86 45.77 -33.85
N SER A 178 -28.36 44.76 -34.55
CA SER A 178 -27.56 43.78 -35.29
C SER A 178 -27.44 44.11 -36.79
N ASN A 179 -27.84 45.31 -37.20
CA ASN A 179 -27.85 45.72 -38.60
C ASN A 179 -26.44 45.61 -39.23
N PRO A 180 -26.30 45.06 -40.46
CA PRO A 180 -25.01 44.96 -41.14
C PRO A 180 -24.26 46.28 -41.30
N ALA A 181 -24.95 47.43 -41.29
CA ALA A 181 -24.33 48.75 -41.33
C ALA A 181 -23.50 49.09 -40.07
N PHE A 182 -23.74 48.39 -38.96
CA PHE A 182 -22.95 48.47 -37.73
C PHE A 182 -21.77 47.47 -37.69
N LYS A 183 -21.44 46.88 -38.84
CA LYS A 183 -20.28 46.00 -39.01
C LYS A 183 -19.15 46.72 -39.73
N CYS A 184 -17.94 46.21 -39.53
CA CYS A 184 -16.75 46.66 -40.24
C CYS A 184 -16.37 45.57 -41.26
N ASN A 185 -15.76 45.95 -42.38
CA ASN A 185 -15.48 45.04 -43.50
C ASN A 185 -14.39 43.99 -43.17
N ASP A 186 -13.68 44.17 -42.05
CA ASP A 186 -12.76 43.20 -41.48
C ASP A 186 -13.54 42.31 -40.50
N GLU A 187 -13.65 41.01 -40.83
CA GLU A 187 -14.21 39.99 -39.93
C GLU A 187 -13.43 39.87 -38.60
N SER A 188 -12.26 40.52 -38.51
CA SER A 188 -11.41 40.65 -37.33
C SER A 188 -11.77 41.82 -36.39
N ASP A 189 -12.79 42.64 -36.68
CA ASP A 189 -13.07 43.83 -35.86
C ASP A 189 -13.91 43.50 -34.57
N PRO A 190 -13.35 43.67 -33.35
CA PRO A 190 -13.85 43.05 -32.12
C PRO A 190 -15.17 43.57 -31.53
N ASN A 191 -15.92 44.43 -32.18
CA ASN A 191 -16.81 45.30 -31.45
C ASN A 191 -18.29 44.88 -31.43
N LEU A 192 -18.77 44.17 -32.45
CA LEU A 192 -19.91 43.27 -32.24
C LEU A 192 -19.51 42.09 -31.34
N SER A 193 -18.20 41.82 -31.25
CA SER A 193 -17.66 40.72 -30.47
C SER A 193 -17.57 41.01 -28.99
N ALA A 194 -17.46 42.26 -28.49
CA ALA A 194 -17.35 42.49 -27.04
C ALA A 194 -18.59 42.01 -26.27
N GLY A 195 -19.80 42.30 -26.75
CA GLY A 195 -21.03 41.74 -26.18
C GLY A 195 -21.12 40.22 -26.32
N ILE A 196 -20.65 39.66 -27.44
CA ILE A 196 -20.58 38.20 -27.68
C ILE A 196 -19.53 37.53 -26.79
N ILE A 197 -18.41 38.20 -26.54
CA ILE A 197 -17.30 37.77 -25.69
C ILE A 197 -17.77 37.81 -24.25
N GLU A 198 -18.41 38.88 -23.79
CA GLU A 198 -18.95 38.96 -22.42
C GLU A 198 -20.07 37.93 -22.19
N ALA A 199 -21.01 37.78 -23.13
CA ALA A 199 -22.02 36.73 -23.06
C ALA A 199 -21.40 35.32 -23.17
N GLY A 200 -20.37 35.15 -24.01
CA GLY A 200 -19.65 33.90 -24.23
C GLY A 200 -18.87 33.47 -23.00
N LYS A 201 -18.13 34.40 -22.37
CA LYS A 201 -17.44 34.24 -21.08
C LYS A 201 -18.39 33.76 -20.00
N ALA A 202 -19.53 34.42 -19.85
CA ALA A 202 -20.56 34.02 -18.88
C ALA A 202 -21.14 32.63 -19.17
N ALA A 203 -21.09 32.19 -20.43
CA ALA A 203 -21.58 30.90 -20.86
C ALA A 203 -20.50 29.79 -20.82
N LEU A 204 -19.22 30.09 -20.54
CA LEU A 204 -18.16 29.08 -20.46
C LEU A 204 -18.42 28.14 -19.27
N PRO A 205 -18.61 26.82 -19.50
CA PRO A 205 -19.00 25.90 -18.44
C PRO A 205 -17.90 25.72 -17.39
N GLU A 206 -18.29 25.36 -16.17
CA GLU A 206 -17.34 24.81 -15.18
C GLU A 206 -17.25 23.31 -15.37
N ILE A 207 -16.03 22.78 -15.51
CA ILE A 207 -15.80 21.34 -15.62
C ILE A 207 -14.99 20.90 -14.40
N LEU A 208 -15.47 19.83 -13.76
CA LEU A 208 -14.83 19.23 -12.59
C LEU A 208 -14.66 17.74 -12.83
N LEU A 209 -13.52 17.21 -12.41
CA LEU A 209 -13.24 15.77 -12.43
C LEU A 209 -13.49 15.20 -11.04
N LYS A 210 -14.15 14.05 -10.97
CA LYS A 210 -14.36 13.35 -9.70
C LYS A 210 -13.03 12.84 -9.15
N ARG A 211 -12.91 12.87 -7.82
CA ARG A 211 -11.76 12.31 -7.10
C ARG A 211 -11.81 10.79 -7.13
N TYR A 212 -10.64 10.18 -7.10
CA TYR A 212 -10.51 8.72 -7.10
C TYR A 212 -11.09 8.09 -5.82
N ASN A 213 -11.85 7.01 -6.00
CA ASN A 213 -12.48 6.22 -4.94
C ASN A 213 -13.36 7.01 -3.95
N ILE A 214 -14.21 7.93 -4.45
CA ILE A 214 -15.18 8.68 -3.65
C ILE A 214 -16.61 8.53 -4.21
N PRO A 215 -17.59 8.01 -3.44
CA PRO A 215 -17.45 7.43 -2.09
C PRO A 215 -16.56 6.18 -2.08
N TYR A 216 -15.99 5.86 -0.93
CA TYR A 216 -15.09 4.71 -0.78
C TYR A 216 -15.73 3.42 -1.29
N GLN A 217 -15.02 2.73 -2.18
CA GLN A 217 -15.28 1.37 -2.61
C GLN A 217 -14.08 0.48 -2.25
N PRO A 218 -14.31 -0.79 -1.93
CA PRO A 218 -13.22 -1.72 -1.63
C PRO A 218 -12.27 -1.93 -2.82
N LEU A 219 -10.96 -1.79 -2.58
CA LEU A 219 -9.89 -1.93 -3.58
C LEU A 219 -9.17 -3.27 -3.41
N THR A 220 -9.93 -4.35 -3.56
CA THR A 220 -9.51 -5.72 -3.22
C THR A 220 -8.72 -6.45 -4.30
N SER A 221 -8.55 -5.88 -5.50
CA SER A 221 -7.80 -6.50 -6.60
C SER A 221 -7.14 -5.46 -7.49
N SER A 222 -6.14 -5.88 -8.27
CA SER A 222 -5.50 -5.02 -9.26
C SER A 222 -6.49 -4.48 -10.31
N ASP A 223 -7.45 -5.31 -10.73
CA ASP A 223 -8.50 -4.90 -11.68
C ASP A 223 -9.42 -3.84 -11.06
N SER A 224 -9.82 -3.98 -9.78
CA SER A 224 -10.68 -2.98 -9.15
C SER A 224 -9.99 -1.62 -9.01
N VAL A 225 -8.67 -1.60 -8.77
CA VAL A 225 -7.86 -0.37 -8.76
C VAL A 225 -7.86 0.30 -10.15
N LEU A 226 -7.57 -0.46 -11.20
CA LEU A 226 -7.50 0.10 -12.55
C LEU A 226 -8.89 0.51 -13.09
N GLN A 227 -9.92 -0.28 -12.82
CA GLN A 227 -11.30 0.03 -13.18
C GLN A 227 -11.82 1.27 -12.46
N ALA A 228 -11.40 1.51 -11.21
CA ALA A 228 -11.77 2.74 -10.51
C ALA A 228 -11.30 4.00 -11.27
N PHE A 229 -10.11 4.02 -11.89
CA PHE A 229 -9.69 5.12 -12.76
C PHE A 229 -10.55 5.24 -14.02
N HIS A 230 -10.88 4.10 -14.63
CA HIS A 230 -11.73 4.04 -15.82
C HIS A 230 -13.12 4.66 -15.57
N THR A 231 -13.76 4.34 -14.44
CA THR A 231 -15.09 4.87 -14.08
C THR A 231 -15.12 6.39 -13.87
N LEU A 232 -13.97 7.02 -13.61
CA LEU A 232 -13.84 8.47 -13.43
C LEU A 232 -13.73 9.24 -14.75
N THR A 233 -13.50 8.54 -15.86
CA THR A 233 -13.26 9.15 -17.18
C THR A 233 -14.30 8.74 -18.23
N PRO A 234 -15.61 8.70 -17.91
CA PRO A 234 -16.64 8.22 -18.84
C PRO A 234 -16.76 9.12 -20.07
N ALA A 235 -17.38 8.60 -21.14
CA ALA A 235 -17.59 9.33 -22.39
C ALA A 235 -18.28 10.70 -22.21
N ALA A 236 -19.14 10.84 -21.20
CA ALA A 236 -19.77 12.12 -20.86
C ALA A 236 -18.73 13.19 -20.48
N VAL A 237 -17.76 12.87 -19.61
CA VAL A 237 -16.70 13.81 -19.20
C VAL A 237 -15.83 14.20 -20.40
N GLN A 238 -15.52 13.24 -21.28
CA GLN A 238 -14.75 13.50 -22.50
C GLN A 238 -15.52 14.44 -23.45
N GLY A 239 -16.83 14.23 -23.59
CA GLY A 239 -17.72 15.10 -24.35
C GLY A 239 -17.81 16.52 -23.77
N ASP A 240 -17.93 16.64 -22.45
CA ASP A 240 -17.98 17.93 -21.75
C ASP A 240 -16.69 18.75 -21.96
N ILE A 241 -15.52 18.10 -21.85
CA ILE A 241 -14.22 18.72 -22.14
C ILE A 241 -14.17 19.21 -23.60
N ALA A 242 -14.54 18.37 -24.56
CA ALA A 242 -14.50 18.73 -25.97
C ALA A 242 -15.49 19.88 -26.32
N ALA A 243 -16.67 19.87 -25.71
CA ALA A 243 -17.65 20.93 -25.85
C ALA A 243 -17.14 22.26 -25.28
N ALA A 244 -16.47 22.24 -24.11
CA ALA A 244 -15.89 23.44 -23.53
C ALA A 244 -14.73 24.01 -24.37
N TYR A 245 -13.88 23.15 -24.92
CA TYR A 245 -12.80 23.57 -25.85
C TYR A 245 -13.37 24.20 -27.12
N THR A 246 -14.43 23.63 -27.68
CA THR A 246 -15.17 24.21 -28.81
C THR A 246 -15.76 25.58 -28.44
N LYS A 247 -16.37 25.70 -27.25
CA LYS A 247 -16.95 26.96 -26.79
C LYS A 247 -15.92 28.06 -26.55
N VAL A 248 -14.73 27.70 -26.09
CA VAL A 248 -13.58 28.63 -25.99
C VAL A 248 -13.20 29.16 -27.36
N TYR A 249 -13.07 28.29 -28.36
CA TYR A 249 -12.82 28.73 -29.73
C TYR A 249 -13.94 29.67 -30.21
N ASP A 250 -15.21 29.29 -30.07
CA ASP A 250 -16.33 30.11 -30.53
C ASP A 250 -16.39 31.48 -29.85
N THR A 251 -16.03 31.54 -28.56
CA THR A 251 -16.01 32.78 -27.76
C THR A 251 -14.85 33.69 -28.16
N PHE A 252 -13.66 33.14 -28.39
CA PHE A 252 -12.44 33.93 -28.58
C PHE A 252 -11.91 33.95 -30.02
N LYS A 253 -12.56 33.30 -31.01
CA LYS A 253 -12.07 33.20 -32.40
C LYS A 253 -11.63 34.54 -33.02
N GLY A 254 -12.33 35.63 -32.73
CA GLY A 254 -11.98 36.98 -33.20
C GLY A 254 -10.68 37.55 -32.60
N LEU A 255 -10.29 37.07 -31.42
CA LEU A 255 -9.04 37.44 -30.74
C LEU A 255 -7.88 36.48 -31.02
N LEU A 256 -8.18 35.24 -31.43
CA LEU A 256 -7.18 34.19 -31.63
C LEU A 256 -6.45 34.31 -32.97
N GLY A 257 -7.06 34.93 -34.00
CA GLY A 257 -6.48 35.01 -35.33
C GLY A 257 -6.41 33.66 -36.08
N ILE A 258 -7.27 32.71 -35.69
CA ILE A 258 -7.34 31.35 -36.26
C ILE A 258 -8.70 31.15 -36.93
N GLY A 259 -8.70 30.71 -38.19
CA GLY A 259 -9.93 30.62 -38.99
C GLY A 259 -10.79 29.36 -38.79
N ALA A 260 -10.19 28.21 -38.48
CA ALA A 260 -10.91 26.94 -38.30
C ALA A 260 -10.75 26.40 -36.88
N ASN A 261 -11.82 25.80 -36.34
CA ASN A 261 -11.81 25.21 -35.00
C ASN A 261 -10.88 23.98 -34.95
N PRO A 262 -9.79 23.99 -34.16
CA PRO A 262 -8.86 22.86 -34.08
C PRO A 262 -9.40 21.68 -33.26
N PHE A 263 -10.54 21.83 -32.56
CA PHE A 263 -11.07 20.85 -31.61
C PHE A 263 -12.22 20.00 -32.16
N LEU A 264 -12.57 20.11 -33.44
CA LEU A 264 -13.69 19.36 -34.05
C LEU A 264 -13.56 17.83 -33.89
N ALA A 265 -12.33 17.31 -33.88
CA ALA A 265 -12.06 15.88 -33.71
C ALA A 265 -11.75 15.48 -32.25
N LEU A 266 -11.80 16.41 -31.28
CA LEU A 266 -11.34 16.15 -29.92
C LEU A 266 -12.15 15.05 -29.23
N THR A 267 -13.48 15.05 -29.36
CA THR A 267 -14.34 13.99 -28.78
C THR A 267 -13.94 12.61 -29.28
N ALA A 268 -13.76 12.45 -30.60
CA ALA A 268 -13.36 11.18 -31.20
C ALA A 268 -11.92 10.79 -30.79
N THR A 269 -11.03 11.78 -30.68
CA THR A 269 -9.64 11.57 -30.25
C THR A 269 -9.59 11.03 -28.81
N LEU A 270 -10.32 11.67 -27.88
CA LEU A 270 -10.39 11.23 -26.48
C LEU A 270 -11.03 9.84 -26.35
N ALA A 271 -12.09 9.57 -27.11
CA ALA A 271 -12.74 8.26 -27.12
C ALA A 271 -11.79 7.16 -27.63
N ASN A 272 -11.04 7.44 -28.71
CA ASN A 272 -10.05 6.50 -29.25
C ASN A 272 -8.91 6.23 -28.25
N LEU A 273 -8.37 7.29 -27.61
CA LEU A 273 -7.34 7.14 -26.58
C LEU A 273 -7.86 6.32 -25.40
N PHE A 274 -9.08 6.59 -24.95
CA PHE A 274 -9.73 5.84 -23.88
C PHE A 274 -9.86 4.35 -24.23
N THR A 275 -10.34 4.01 -25.43
CA THR A 275 -10.43 2.61 -25.89
C THR A 275 -9.07 1.94 -25.95
N GLN A 276 -8.01 2.64 -26.39
CA GLN A 276 -6.65 2.09 -26.43
C GLN A 276 -6.08 1.83 -25.03
N VAL A 277 -6.30 2.76 -24.09
CA VAL A 277 -5.93 2.58 -22.68
C VAL A 277 -6.65 1.36 -22.09
N GLN A 278 -7.95 1.19 -22.36
CA GLN A 278 -8.70 0.04 -21.87
C GLN A 278 -8.27 -1.30 -22.49
N GLY A 279 -8.01 -1.31 -23.81
CA GLY A 279 -7.78 -2.55 -24.55
C GLY A 279 -6.37 -3.14 -24.46
N GLY A 280 -5.33 -2.30 -24.29
CA GLY A 280 -3.94 -2.77 -24.37
C GLY A 280 -2.95 -2.09 -23.42
N SER A 281 -3.39 -1.14 -22.59
CA SER A 281 -2.52 -0.35 -21.73
C SER A 281 -3.21 0.07 -20.44
N MET A 282 -3.95 -0.85 -19.81
CA MET A 282 -4.84 -0.53 -18.68
C MET A 282 -4.08 0.06 -17.49
N ILE A 283 -2.82 -0.34 -17.32
CA ILE A 283 -1.86 0.21 -16.35
C ILE A 283 -1.57 1.71 -16.52
N TYR A 284 -1.89 2.29 -17.68
CA TYR A 284 -1.78 3.72 -17.99
C TYR A 284 -3.04 4.53 -17.66
N SER A 285 -4.09 3.90 -17.13
CA SER A 285 -5.37 4.56 -16.82
C SER A 285 -5.20 5.77 -15.90
N GLN A 286 -4.27 5.70 -14.94
CA GLN A 286 -3.97 6.82 -14.04
C GLN A 286 -3.41 8.04 -14.79
N TYR A 287 -2.57 7.83 -15.81
CA TYR A 287 -2.01 8.92 -16.61
C TYR A 287 -3.04 9.49 -17.57
N PHE A 288 -3.98 8.67 -18.06
CA PHE A 288 -5.11 9.16 -18.82
C PHE A 288 -6.06 10.01 -17.96
N TYR A 289 -6.29 9.61 -16.71
CA TYR A 289 -7.03 10.42 -15.73
C TYR A 289 -6.34 11.77 -15.49
N ASP A 290 -5.03 11.77 -15.24
CA ASP A 290 -4.23 12.98 -15.07
C ASP A 290 -4.21 13.86 -16.32
N PHE A 291 -4.17 13.26 -17.52
CA PHE A 291 -4.26 13.96 -18.79
C PHE A 291 -5.57 14.75 -18.94
N LEU A 292 -6.72 14.13 -18.62
CA LEU A 292 -8.00 14.84 -18.64
C LEU A 292 -8.06 15.95 -17.59
N ASP A 293 -7.51 15.71 -16.40
CA ASP A 293 -7.39 16.74 -15.35
C ASP A 293 -6.50 17.91 -15.81
N ASP A 294 -5.46 17.66 -16.61
CA ASP A 294 -4.62 18.69 -17.19
C ASP A 294 -5.31 19.46 -18.32
N LEU A 295 -6.12 18.80 -19.17
CA LEU A 295 -6.97 19.48 -20.15
C LEU A 295 -7.96 20.43 -19.48
N ILE A 296 -8.55 20.03 -18.35
CA ILE A 296 -9.45 20.88 -17.55
C ILE A 296 -8.68 22.06 -16.95
N LYS A 297 -7.47 21.85 -16.40
CA LYS A 297 -6.65 22.95 -15.88
C LYS A 297 -6.20 23.92 -16.96
N ALA A 298 -5.85 23.42 -18.15
CA ALA A 298 -5.48 24.25 -19.29
C ALA A 298 -6.65 25.14 -19.72
N TYR A 299 -7.85 24.56 -19.79
CA TYR A 299 -9.10 25.28 -20.04
C TYR A 299 -9.37 26.34 -18.97
N ASN A 300 -9.27 26.00 -17.68
CA ASN A 300 -9.54 26.92 -16.58
C ASN A 300 -8.54 28.09 -16.53
N GLU A 301 -7.26 27.83 -16.84
CA GLU A 301 -6.24 28.88 -16.95
C GLU A 301 -6.55 29.82 -18.12
N LEU A 302 -6.87 29.29 -19.30
CA LEU A 302 -7.27 30.10 -20.45
C LEU A 302 -8.54 30.90 -20.16
N ARG A 303 -9.56 30.28 -19.56
CA ARG A 303 -10.81 30.91 -19.14
C ARG A 303 -10.55 32.08 -18.19
N GLY A 304 -9.63 31.91 -17.24
CA GLY A 304 -9.19 32.95 -16.31
C GLY A 304 -8.58 34.16 -17.01
N GLU A 305 -7.64 33.94 -17.93
CA GLU A 305 -7.03 35.02 -18.72
C GLU A 305 -8.03 35.67 -19.69
N GLY A 306 -8.83 34.85 -20.37
CA GLY A 306 -9.87 35.30 -21.30
C GLY A 306 -10.87 36.22 -20.64
N ASN A 307 -11.33 35.91 -19.42
CA ASN A 307 -12.26 36.74 -18.65
C ASN A 307 -11.75 38.18 -18.45
N ALA A 308 -10.44 38.38 -18.33
CA ALA A 308 -9.83 39.69 -18.12
C ALA A 308 -9.66 40.52 -19.41
N ILE A 309 -9.97 39.98 -20.59
CA ILE A 309 -9.67 40.61 -21.88
C ILE A 309 -10.92 41.21 -22.51
N ILE A 310 -10.90 42.53 -22.72
CA ILE A 310 -11.82 43.24 -23.61
C ILE A 310 -11.02 44.39 -24.22
N THR A 311 -10.38 44.17 -25.37
CA THR A 311 -9.47 45.16 -25.96
C THR A 311 -9.57 45.22 -27.48
N ALA A 312 -9.38 46.42 -28.03
CA ALA A 312 -9.25 46.65 -29.46
C ALA A 312 -8.32 47.84 -29.70
N CYS A 313 -7.40 47.71 -30.66
CA CYS A 313 -6.56 48.82 -31.12
C CYS A 313 -7.34 49.65 -32.14
N CYS A 314 -7.58 50.94 -31.87
CA CYS A 314 -8.34 51.84 -32.75
C CYS A 314 -9.64 51.20 -33.31
N PRO A 315 -10.61 50.88 -32.43
CA PRO A 315 -11.85 50.23 -32.84
C PRO A 315 -12.56 51.04 -33.93
N CYS A 316 -13.18 50.34 -34.89
CA CYS A 316 -13.86 50.92 -36.04
C CYS A 316 -14.95 51.93 -35.65
N ASP A 317 -15.20 52.94 -36.47
CA ASP A 317 -16.13 54.02 -36.11
C ASP A 317 -17.61 53.66 -36.32
N LYS A 318 -17.92 52.61 -37.08
CA LYS A 318 -19.30 52.26 -37.50
C LYS A 318 -20.12 51.47 -36.49
N LEU A 319 -19.53 51.00 -35.41
CA LEU A 319 -20.12 49.97 -34.55
C LEU A 319 -21.33 50.48 -33.77
N PHE A 320 -21.15 51.60 -33.08
CA PHE A 320 -22.17 52.31 -32.37
C PHE A 320 -21.86 53.82 -32.43
N PRO A 321 -21.90 54.42 -33.63
CA PRO A 321 -21.27 55.72 -33.91
C PRO A 321 -21.87 56.86 -33.10
N TYR A 322 -23.18 56.82 -32.88
CA TYR A 322 -23.92 57.87 -32.18
C TYR A 322 -24.86 57.30 -31.13
N HIS A 323 -24.58 56.10 -30.64
CA HIS A 323 -25.42 55.50 -29.62
C HIS A 323 -24.61 54.61 -28.67
N ILE A 324 -25.17 54.34 -27.50
CA ILE A 324 -24.66 53.35 -26.55
C ILE A 324 -25.85 52.53 -26.07
N ALA A 325 -25.86 51.23 -26.39
CA ALA A 325 -26.82 50.26 -25.90
C ALA A 325 -26.50 49.87 -24.46
N LEU A 326 -27.49 49.97 -23.59
CA LEU A 326 -27.35 49.78 -22.15
C LEU A 326 -27.77 48.36 -21.70
N GLY A 327 -28.57 47.65 -22.50
CA GLY A 327 -29.07 46.32 -22.18
C GLY A 327 -30.51 46.13 -22.67
N GLU A 328 -31.05 44.95 -22.38
CA GLU A 328 -32.44 44.61 -22.74
C GLU A 328 -33.43 45.44 -21.92
N ALA A 329 -34.52 45.90 -22.55
CA ALA A 329 -35.48 46.79 -21.88
C ALA A 329 -36.34 46.11 -20.80
N ASN A 330 -36.36 44.78 -20.79
CA ASN A 330 -37.15 43.96 -19.86
C ASN A 330 -36.30 43.18 -18.84
N LYS A 331 -35.01 43.48 -18.71
CA LYS A 331 -34.10 42.83 -17.75
C LYS A 331 -33.20 43.85 -17.07
N ASN A 332 -32.71 43.52 -15.89
CA ASN A 332 -31.69 44.35 -15.24
C ASN A 332 -30.32 44.05 -15.84
N SER A 333 -29.58 45.08 -16.22
CA SER A 333 -28.25 44.92 -16.84
C SER A 333 -27.18 44.38 -15.90
N LYS A 334 -27.42 44.39 -14.58
CA LYS A 334 -26.53 43.81 -13.57
C LYS A 334 -26.71 42.31 -13.37
N ASP A 335 -27.85 41.75 -13.76
CA ASP A 335 -28.19 40.36 -13.43
C ASP A 335 -27.45 39.36 -14.33
N ALA A 336 -27.18 39.72 -15.60
CA ALA A 336 -26.48 38.87 -16.54
C ALA A 336 -25.81 39.68 -17.66
N ALA A 337 -24.69 39.18 -18.17
CA ALA A 337 -24.07 39.73 -19.36
C ALA A 337 -24.96 39.54 -20.60
N THR A 338 -24.99 40.53 -21.50
CA THR A 338 -25.85 40.51 -22.69
C THR A 338 -25.17 41.12 -23.90
N ILE A 339 -25.42 40.54 -25.08
CA ILE A 339 -24.90 41.08 -26.35
C ILE A 339 -25.45 42.48 -26.68
N TYR A 340 -26.54 42.89 -26.03
CA TYR A 340 -27.20 44.19 -26.25
C TYR A 340 -26.71 45.28 -25.29
N ARG A 341 -25.53 45.12 -24.70
CA ARG A 341 -24.85 46.13 -23.88
C ARG A 341 -23.47 46.43 -24.45
N ASN A 342 -23.15 47.70 -24.65
CA ASN A 342 -21.82 48.13 -25.10
C ASN A 342 -20.87 48.23 -23.90
N TYR A 343 -20.30 47.09 -23.50
CA TYR A 343 -19.24 47.04 -22.51
C TYR A 343 -18.02 47.87 -22.93
N PHE A 344 -17.24 48.32 -21.94
CA PHE A 344 -16.03 49.09 -22.24
C PHE A 344 -14.97 48.22 -22.91
N ILE A 345 -14.46 48.70 -24.05
CA ILE A 345 -13.41 48.07 -24.82
C ILE A 345 -12.16 48.93 -24.65
N TYR A 346 -11.18 48.40 -23.94
CA TYR A 346 -9.97 49.12 -23.59
C TYR A 346 -9.03 49.23 -24.78
N SER A 347 -8.35 50.38 -24.91
CA SER A 347 -7.13 50.44 -25.70
C SER A 347 -6.09 49.46 -25.13
N PRO A 348 -5.25 48.80 -25.96
CA PRO A 348 -4.21 47.88 -25.50
C PRO A 348 -3.20 48.49 -24.51
N LEU A 349 -3.18 49.82 -24.38
CA LEU A 349 -2.36 50.58 -23.44
C LEU A 349 -2.74 50.37 -21.96
N PHE A 350 -4.00 50.05 -21.66
CA PHE A 350 -4.47 49.90 -20.28
C PHE A 350 -4.43 48.45 -19.80
N ASN A 351 -4.26 48.26 -18.49
CA ASN A 351 -4.42 46.98 -17.78
C ASN A 351 -3.68 45.78 -18.41
N ASP A 352 -2.53 46.07 -19.01
CA ASP A 352 -1.65 45.10 -19.68
C ASP A 352 -2.36 44.24 -20.75
N GLN A 353 -3.41 44.78 -21.38
CA GLN A 353 -4.27 44.06 -22.32
C GLN A 353 -3.49 43.45 -23.50
N LYS A 354 -2.43 44.11 -23.97
CA LYS A 354 -1.53 43.56 -25.01
C LYS A 354 -0.90 42.23 -24.59
N ASN A 355 -0.34 42.15 -23.38
CA ASN A 355 0.29 40.91 -22.91
C ASN A 355 -0.75 39.86 -22.58
N ARG A 356 -1.92 40.24 -22.06
CA ARG A 356 -3.03 39.32 -21.81
C ARG A 356 -3.55 38.69 -23.10
N LEU A 357 -3.69 39.46 -24.17
CA LEU A 357 -4.08 38.94 -25.48
C LEU A 357 -3.04 37.94 -26.01
N ALA A 358 -1.74 38.26 -25.92
CA ALA A 358 -0.68 37.34 -26.31
C ALA A 358 -0.65 36.07 -25.42
N ALA A 359 -0.95 36.20 -24.13
CA ALA A 359 -1.10 35.06 -23.22
C ALA A 359 -2.28 34.18 -23.62
N LEU A 360 -3.45 34.76 -23.91
CA LEU A 360 -4.63 34.04 -24.39
C LEU A 360 -4.32 33.21 -25.64
N GLN A 361 -3.66 33.82 -26.63
CA GLN A 361 -3.26 33.17 -27.88
C GLN A 361 -2.31 32.00 -27.61
N LEU A 362 -1.26 32.19 -26.81
CA LEU A 362 -0.30 31.13 -26.49
C LEU A 362 -0.94 29.99 -25.67
N LEU A 363 -1.79 30.31 -24.69
CA LEU A 363 -2.50 29.32 -23.89
C LEU A 363 -3.50 28.52 -24.75
N PHE A 364 -4.11 29.16 -25.76
CA PHE A 364 -4.95 28.47 -26.74
C PHE A 364 -4.13 27.49 -27.58
N GLU A 365 -2.98 27.93 -28.11
CA GLU A 365 -2.07 27.02 -28.83
C GLU A 365 -1.60 25.87 -27.96
N ARG A 366 -1.31 26.10 -26.66
CA ARG A 366 -0.99 25.05 -25.70
C ARG A 366 -2.12 24.03 -25.57
N MET A 367 -3.38 24.48 -25.49
CA MET A 367 -4.54 23.58 -25.48
C MET A 367 -4.61 22.73 -26.75
N VAL A 368 -4.30 23.30 -27.92
CA VAL A 368 -4.22 22.57 -29.20
C VAL A 368 -3.13 21.50 -29.18
N GLU A 369 -1.94 21.80 -28.63
CA GLU A 369 -0.88 20.81 -28.51
C GLU A 369 -1.20 19.72 -27.47
N LEU A 370 -1.74 20.10 -26.30
CA LEU A 370 -2.11 19.16 -25.25
C LEU A 370 -3.08 18.09 -25.76
N ALA A 371 -4.10 18.50 -26.52
CA ALA A 371 -5.07 17.61 -27.14
C ALA A 371 -4.45 16.49 -28.01
N LYS A 372 -3.20 16.67 -28.47
CA LYS A 372 -2.49 15.75 -29.38
C LYS A 372 -1.25 15.11 -28.75
N ALA A 373 -0.80 15.63 -27.60
CA ALA A 373 0.51 15.32 -27.03
C ALA A 373 0.53 14.06 -26.16
N PHE A 374 -0.62 13.47 -25.81
CA PHE A 374 -0.65 12.25 -24.99
C PHE A 374 0.05 11.08 -25.70
N ASP A 375 1.06 10.49 -25.06
CA ASP A 375 1.98 9.53 -25.67
C ASP A 375 1.77 8.10 -25.19
N LEU A 376 0.85 7.38 -25.83
CA LEU A 376 0.58 5.98 -25.51
C LEU A 376 1.74 5.04 -25.84
N ALA A 377 2.70 5.43 -26.69
CA ALA A 377 3.88 4.59 -26.96
C ALA A 377 4.72 4.35 -25.69
N LYS A 378 4.64 5.25 -24.70
CA LYS A 378 5.32 5.09 -23.41
C LYS A 378 4.67 4.03 -22.52
N ALA A 379 3.43 3.61 -22.82
CA ALA A 379 2.74 2.55 -22.08
C ALA A 379 3.26 1.15 -22.40
N THR A 380 3.70 0.92 -23.64
CA THR A 380 4.21 -0.38 -24.10
C THR A 380 5.71 -0.55 -23.88
N GLU A 381 6.44 0.53 -23.53
CA GLU A 381 7.89 0.54 -23.39
C GLU A 381 8.38 0.98 -22.01
N ALA A 382 7.62 0.70 -20.94
CA ALA A 382 7.91 1.15 -19.58
C ALA A 382 9.34 0.84 -19.10
N SER A 383 9.95 -0.26 -19.56
CA SER A 383 11.34 -0.63 -19.24
C SER A 383 12.38 0.34 -19.80
N LYS A 384 12.10 1.05 -20.90
CA LYS A 384 13.02 2.00 -21.55
C LYS A 384 13.11 3.35 -20.85
N PHE A 385 12.14 3.66 -20.00
CA PHE A 385 12.03 4.96 -19.34
C PHE A 385 12.57 4.86 -17.89
N PRO A 386 13.57 5.68 -17.51
CA PRO A 386 14.09 5.68 -16.14
C PRO A 386 13.09 6.31 -15.16
N ILE A 387 13.14 5.92 -13.90
CA ILE A 387 12.38 6.61 -12.87
C ILE A 387 13.03 7.96 -12.60
N LYS A 388 12.23 9.04 -12.62
CA LYS A 388 12.72 10.40 -12.36
C LYS A 388 11.82 11.11 -11.36
N ILE A 389 12.46 11.96 -10.54
CA ILE A 389 11.76 12.88 -9.64
C ILE A 389 11.93 14.30 -10.17
N THR A 390 10.82 14.96 -10.50
CA THR A 390 10.82 16.33 -11.04
C THR A 390 10.12 17.29 -10.07
N PRO A 391 10.82 18.32 -9.56
CA PRO A 391 10.19 19.36 -8.74
C PRO A 391 9.06 20.07 -9.50
N SER A 392 7.95 20.31 -8.80
CA SER A 392 6.74 20.91 -9.36
C SER A 392 5.94 21.63 -8.27
N THR A 393 4.84 22.25 -8.66
CA THR A 393 3.96 22.97 -7.73
C THR A 393 2.60 22.27 -7.61
N TRP A 394 2.12 22.09 -6.38
CA TRP A 394 0.79 21.60 -6.05
C TRP A 394 -0.25 22.75 -5.92
N SER A 395 -1.52 22.41 -5.71
CA SER A 395 -2.62 23.31 -5.29
C SER A 395 -3.17 24.23 -6.41
N ARG A 396 -3.67 25.42 -6.03
CA ARG A 396 -4.27 26.48 -6.88
C ARG A 396 -3.32 27.08 -7.93
N SER A 397 -2.12 26.54 -8.09
CA SER A 397 -1.16 26.97 -9.11
C SER A 397 -1.65 26.60 -10.51
N ALA A 398 -1.55 27.57 -11.42
CA ALA A 398 -1.85 27.40 -12.84
C ALA A 398 -1.01 26.29 -13.48
N LEU A 399 -1.51 25.66 -14.55
CA LEU A 399 -0.83 24.55 -15.22
C LEU A 399 0.56 24.99 -15.72
N SER A 400 0.68 26.22 -16.23
CA SER A 400 1.95 26.82 -16.69
C SER A 400 3.08 26.80 -15.66
N LYS A 401 2.76 26.73 -14.36
CA LYS A 401 3.76 26.74 -13.27
C LYS A 401 4.24 25.34 -12.87
N ARG A 402 3.57 24.29 -13.35
CA ARG A 402 3.88 22.90 -13.04
C ARG A 402 4.95 22.37 -13.99
N ALA A 403 5.66 21.32 -13.59
CA ALA A 403 6.53 20.58 -14.50
C ALA A 403 5.69 19.80 -15.54
N ILE A 404 6.20 19.69 -16.77
CA ILE A 404 5.54 18.96 -17.87
C ILE A 404 5.61 17.45 -17.57
N PRO A 405 4.45 16.76 -17.45
CA PRO A 405 4.36 15.35 -17.08
C PRO A 405 5.04 14.36 -18.02
N PHE A 406 5.30 13.17 -17.50
CA PHE A 406 5.88 12.03 -18.21
C PHE A 406 5.10 11.60 -19.46
N TYR A 407 3.78 11.59 -19.40
CA TYR A 407 2.92 11.02 -20.45
C TYR A 407 2.72 11.91 -21.69
N TYR A 408 3.46 13.02 -21.80
CA TYR A 408 3.41 13.90 -22.98
C TYR A 408 4.59 13.71 -23.93
N LYS A 409 4.32 13.97 -25.22
CA LYS A 409 5.34 14.27 -26.23
C LYS A 409 5.90 15.67 -25.99
N PRO A 410 7.22 15.83 -25.93
CA PRO A 410 7.84 17.04 -25.41
C PRO A 410 7.76 18.25 -26.36
N ALA A 411 8.10 18.06 -27.63
CA ALA A 411 8.03 19.10 -28.65
C ALA A 411 6.77 18.92 -29.51
N PRO A 412 6.08 20.00 -29.91
CA PRO A 412 6.36 21.42 -29.62
C PRO A 412 5.77 21.92 -28.28
N LEU A 413 5.24 21.04 -27.43
CA LEU A 413 4.50 21.41 -26.21
C LEU A 413 5.30 22.29 -25.23
N PHE A 414 6.58 22.01 -25.01
CA PHE A 414 7.41 22.77 -24.05
C PHE A 414 7.56 24.24 -24.44
N GLU A 415 7.42 24.58 -25.72
CA GLU A 415 7.52 25.95 -26.25
C GLU A 415 6.30 26.80 -25.92
N LYS A 416 5.17 26.14 -25.64
CA LYS A 416 3.87 26.75 -25.39
C LYS A 416 3.38 26.54 -23.95
N TRP A 417 4.19 25.91 -23.10
CA TRP A 417 3.77 25.50 -21.76
C TRP A 417 3.48 26.68 -20.82
N ASN A 418 4.31 27.72 -20.88
CA ASN A 418 4.27 28.87 -19.98
C ASN A 418 4.49 30.18 -20.75
N TYR A 419 3.48 31.06 -20.76
CA TYR A 419 3.51 32.32 -21.51
C TYR A 419 4.71 33.21 -21.18
N GLU A 420 4.97 33.50 -19.91
CA GLU A 420 6.05 34.40 -19.50
C GLU A 420 7.41 33.86 -19.95
N LYS A 421 7.65 32.55 -19.76
CA LYS A 421 8.89 31.92 -20.23
C LYS A 421 9.04 32.02 -21.74
N THR A 422 8.00 31.75 -22.51
CA THR A 422 8.06 31.84 -23.98
C THR A 422 8.27 33.27 -24.45
N ARG A 423 7.56 34.23 -23.86
CA ARG A 423 7.70 35.67 -24.15
C ARG A 423 9.15 36.15 -24.01
N TYR A 424 9.86 35.69 -22.98
CA TYR A 424 11.26 36.05 -22.75
C TYR A 424 12.28 35.15 -23.46
N GLY A 425 11.86 34.23 -24.35
CA GLY A 425 12.75 33.27 -25.02
C GLY A 425 13.36 32.22 -24.06
N LYS A 426 12.73 32.01 -22.90
CA LYS A 426 13.14 31.10 -21.82
C LYS A 426 12.28 29.83 -21.75
N GLN A 427 11.55 29.47 -22.81
CA GLN A 427 10.71 28.27 -22.85
C GLN A 427 11.49 26.97 -22.58
N LYS A 428 12.79 26.92 -22.93
CA LYS A 428 13.67 25.79 -22.62
C LYS A 428 13.93 25.59 -21.12
N THR A 429 13.53 26.54 -20.27
CA THR A 429 13.62 26.45 -18.80
C THR A 429 12.40 25.81 -18.14
N ASN A 430 11.44 25.30 -18.93
CA ASN A 430 10.35 24.49 -18.39
C ASN A 430 10.88 23.16 -17.85
N LEU A 431 10.62 22.91 -16.56
CA LEU A 431 10.95 21.62 -15.93
C LEU A 431 10.04 20.54 -16.50
N SER A 432 10.59 19.34 -16.67
CA SER A 432 9.86 18.19 -17.20
C SER A 432 10.61 16.91 -16.94
N TYR A 433 9.88 15.81 -16.88
CA TYR A 433 10.44 14.48 -17.00
C TYR A 433 11.33 14.31 -18.26
N SER A 434 10.89 14.88 -19.40
CA SER A 434 11.53 14.69 -20.71
C SER A 434 12.53 15.79 -21.07
N SER A 435 12.96 16.62 -20.12
CA SER A 435 13.77 17.84 -20.38
C SER A 435 15.08 17.59 -21.15
N ASP A 436 15.63 16.38 -21.07
CA ASP A 436 16.81 15.97 -21.81
C ASP A 436 16.62 16.05 -23.34
N SER A 437 15.39 15.90 -23.83
CA SER A 437 15.09 15.78 -25.26
C SER A 437 15.16 17.10 -26.05
N TRP A 438 15.04 18.27 -25.40
CA TRP A 438 15.13 19.59 -26.07
C TRP A 438 16.23 20.50 -25.54
N ASN A 439 16.89 20.12 -24.45
CA ASN A 439 17.96 20.90 -23.85
C ASN A 439 19.32 20.44 -24.41
N THR A 440 19.53 20.71 -25.71
CA THR A 440 20.82 20.56 -26.41
C THR A 440 21.64 21.86 -26.30
N ALA A 441 22.97 21.75 -26.33
CA ALA A 441 23.91 22.76 -25.84
C ALA A 441 23.74 24.21 -26.39
N PRO A 442 24.10 25.26 -25.60
CA PRO A 442 24.61 25.19 -24.22
C PRO A 442 23.48 24.87 -23.23
N VAL A 443 23.67 23.78 -22.49
CA VAL A 443 22.66 23.14 -21.64
C VAL A 443 22.45 23.96 -20.38
N LEU A 444 21.21 24.30 -20.06
CA LEU A 444 20.88 24.79 -18.72
C LEU A 444 20.78 23.59 -17.78
N ASP A 445 21.86 23.32 -17.03
CA ASP A 445 21.99 22.12 -16.20
C ASP A 445 20.87 21.97 -15.16
N PHE A 446 20.43 23.08 -14.55
CA PHE A 446 19.30 23.09 -13.59
C PHE A 446 17.96 22.58 -14.16
N VAL A 447 17.81 22.49 -15.48
CA VAL A 447 16.61 21.94 -16.12
C VAL A 447 16.72 20.42 -16.30
N LYS A 448 17.95 19.89 -16.47
CA LYS A 448 18.21 18.44 -16.56
C LYS A 448 18.32 17.80 -15.18
N ASN A 449 19.01 18.49 -14.27
CA ASN A 449 19.32 18.02 -12.92
C ASN A 449 18.69 18.95 -11.86
N PRO A 450 17.37 19.19 -11.87
CA PRO A 450 16.74 20.21 -11.02
C PRO A 450 16.90 19.95 -9.51
N LEU A 451 17.11 18.70 -9.10
CA LEU A 451 17.29 18.32 -7.68
C LEU A 451 18.65 18.72 -7.09
N GLN A 452 19.63 19.08 -7.93
CA GLN A 452 20.92 19.61 -7.47
C GLN A 452 20.85 21.11 -7.12
N TYR A 453 19.72 21.75 -7.38
CA TYR A 453 19.51 23.19 -7.20
C TYR A 453 18.43 23.46 -6.15
N GLU A 454 18.08 24.73 -5.94
CA GLU A 454 17.09 25.13 -4.93
C GLU A 454 15.71 24.50 -5.20
N ILE A 455 15.28 23.66 -4.26
CA ILE A 455 13.98 22.97 -4.30
C ILE A 455 12.89 23.66 -3.46
N GLU A 456 13.23 24.67 -2.66
CA GLU A 456 12.30 25.39 -1.77
C GLU A 456 11.07 25.99 -2.47
N PRO A 457 11.17 26.55 -3.70
CA PRO A 457 10.00 27.07 -4.42
C PRO A 457 8.96 26.01 -4.81
N PHE A 458 9.29 24.72 -4.75
CA PHE A 458 8.46 23.62 -5.20
C PHE A 458 7.74 22.94 -4.04
N THR A 459 6.43 22.81 -4.15
CA THR A 459 5.57 22.19 -3.12
C THR A 459 5.24 20.73 -3.42
N PHE A 460 5.70 20.21 -4.56
CA PHE A 460 5.40 18.87 -5.04
C PHE A 460 6.60 18.24 -5.73
N PHE A 461 6.71 16.92 -5.60
CA PHE A 461 7.66 16.11 -6.35
C PHE A 461 6.87 15.16 -7.24
N ARG A 462 6.93 15.36 -8.57
CA ARG A 462 6.41 14.37 -9.51
C ARG A 462 7.36 13.19 -9.53
N ILE A 463 6.86 11.99 -9.27
CA ILE A 463 7.63 10.74 -9.29
C ILE A 463 7.02 9.91 -10.40
N GLU A 464 7.73 9.78 -11.51
CA GLU A 464 7.17 9.23 -12.75
C GLU A 464 8.14 8.23 -13.40
N GLY A 465 7.60 7.35 -14.26
CA GLY A 465 8.35 6.28 -14.93
C GLY A 465 8.43 4.97 -14.14
N HIS A 466 7.78 4.87 -12.98
CA HIS A 466 7.72 3.68 -12.12
C HIS A 466 6.61 2.68 -12.52
N VAL A 467 5.51 3.18 -13.08
CA VAL A 467 4.37 2.37 -13.52
C VAL A 467 4.79 1.37 -14.61
N GLY A 468 4.43 0.09 -14.44
CA GLY A 468 4.82 -1.00 -15.34
C GLY A 468 6.16 -1.67 -15.02
N LYS A 469 6.93 -1.16 -14.05
CA LYS A 469 8.16 -1.80 -13.56
C LYS A 469 7.88 -2.71 -12.36
N GLN A 470 8.85 -3.55 -12.00
CA GLN A 470 8.79 -4.34 -10.76
C GLN A 470 8.89 -3.41 -9.55
N TYR A 471 8.08 -3.64 -8.51
CA TYR A 471 8.02 -2.75 -7.34
C TYR A 471 9.34 -2.68 -6.58
N THR A 472 10.14 -3.75 -6.59
CA THR A 472 11.46 -3.79 -5.96
C THR A 472 12.46 -2.89 -6.69
N GLU A 473 12.46 -2.92 -8.02
CA GLU A 473 13.24 -1.99 -8.87
C GLU A 473 12.79 -0.55 -8.62
N ALA A 474 11.46 -0.31 -8.63
CA ALA A 474 10.91 1.02 -8.46
C ALA A 474 11.19 1.61 -7.07
N LEU A 475 10.94 0.84 -6.02
CA LEU A 475 11.22 1.24 -4.64
C LEU A 475 12.70 1.55 -4.45
N GLY A 476 13.59 0.66 -4.92
CA GLY A 476 15.04 0.86 -4.81
C GLY A 476 15.50 2.13 -5.54
N ALA A 477 14.99 2.39 -6.75
CA ALA A 477 15.31 3.59 -7.51
C ALA A 477 14.82 4.88 -6.81
N ILE A 478 13.59 4.88 -6.30
CA ILE A 478 13.00 6.05 -5.63
C ILE A 478 13.71 6.31 -4.29
N GLN A 479 13.99 5.27 -3.49
CA GLN A 479 14.73 5.41 -2.23
C GLN A 479 16.16 5.90 -2.46
N LYS A 480 16.81 5.43 -3.53
CA LYS A 480 18.12 5.94 -3.95
C LYS A 480 18.04 7.43 -4.27
N LEU A 481 17.14 7.85 -5.16
CA LEU A 481 16.98 9.27 -5.52
C LEU A 481 16.61 10.15 -4.31
N ARG A 482 15.73 9.65 -3.43
CA ARG A 482 15.32 10.34 -2.20
C ARG A 482 16.49 10.58 -1.25
N SER A 483 17.31 9.56 -1.01
CA SER A 483 18.48 9.66 -0.12
C SER A 483 19.61 10.48 -0.74
N GLU A 484 19.89 10.28 -2.04
CA GLU A 484 20.91 11.01 -2.79
C GLU A 484 20.65 12.52 -2.81
N PHE A 485 19.39 12.94 -2.97
CA PHE A 485 19.01 14.36 -3.02
C PHE A 485 18.35 14.89 -1.73
N SER A 486 18.38 14.11 -0.63
CA SER A 486 17.79 14.50 0.67
C SER A 486 16.34 15.01 0.58
N LEU A 487 15.50 14.31 -0.18
CA LEU A 487 14.14 14.77 -0.46
C LEU A 487 13.18 14.51 0.72
N PRO A 488 12.37 15.51 1.13
CA PRO A 488 11.54 15.45 2.33
C PRO A 488 10.18 14.79 2.07
N PHE A 489 10.17 13.51 1.72
CA PHE A 489 8.96 12.68 1.64
C PHE A 489 9.28 11.24 2.06
N ASP A 490 8.27 10.42 2.34
CA ASP A 490 8.46 9.00 2.62
C ASP A 490 7.87 8.10 1.52
N VAL A 491 8.26 6.83 1.47
CA VAL A 491 7.77 5.88 0.47
C VAL A 491 7.25 4.60 1.13
N VAL A 492 6.00 4.26 0.84
CA VAL A 492 5.34 3.04 1.28
C VAL A 492 4.97 2.20 0.06
N VAL A 493 5.00 0.88 0.22
CA VAL A 493 4.59 -0.06 -0.82
C VAL A 493 3.44 -0.92 -0.31
N VAL A 494 2.38 -1.02 -1.10
CA VAL A 494 1.21 -1.85 -0.80
C VAL A 494 0.82 -2.71 -2.01
N LYS A 495 0.21 -3.88 -1.77
CA LYS A 495 -0.34 -4.78 -2.78
C LYS A 495 -1.82 -4.52 -3.01
N ALA A 496 -2.26 -4.63 -4.25
CA ALA A 496 -3.67 -4.75 -4.60
C ALA A 496 -4.11 -6.22 -4.46
N GLY A 497 -4.78 -6.55 -3.36
CA GLY A 497 -5.23 -7.92 -3.06
C GLY A 497 -6.12 -7.98 -1.83
N VAL A 498 -6.66 -9.18 -1.55
CA VAL A 498 -7.49 -9.45 -0.36
C VAL A 498 -6.60 -9.90 0.79
N TYR A 499 -6.76 -9.25 1.95
CA TYR A 499 -6.11 -9.68 3.17
C TYR A 499 -6.68 -11.03 3.64
N ASN A 500 -5.79 -12.00 3.88
CA ASN A 500 -6.13 -13.31 4.44
C ASN A 500 -5.13 -13.70 5.54
N GLU A 501 -5.63 -14.04 6.73
CA GLU A 501 -4.78 -14.26 7.93
C GLU A 501 -3.97 -15.56 7.83
N THR A 502 -4.39 -16.51 7.00
CA THR A 502 -3.70 -17.81 6.84
C THR A 502 -2.35 -17.69 6.13
N ASP A 503 -2.09 -16.57 5.46
CA ASP A 503 -0.91 -16.39 4.61
C ASP A 503 0.25 -15.69 5.34
N ILE A 504 0.12 -15.48 6.66
CA ILE A 504 1.12 -14.80 7.47
C ILE A 504 2.33 -15.72 7.69
N ASP A 505 3.44 -15.36 7.04
CA ASP A 505 4.75 -15.99 7.25
C ASP A 505 5.52 -15.28 8.38
N LEU A 506 5.62 -15.96 9.53
CA LEU A 506 6.27 -15.47 10.75
C LEU A 506 7.76 -15.14 10.57
N SER A 507 8.44 -15.78 9.62
CA SER A 507 9.88 -15.61 9.41
C SER A 507 10.29 -14.25 8.84
N LYS A 508 9.32 -13.44 8.37
CA LYS A 508 9.57 -12.20 7.61
C LYS A 508 9.53 -10.89 8.42
N TYR A 509 9.20 -10.93 9.72
CA TYR A 509 8.81 -9.72 10.48
C TYR A 509 9.60 -9.45 11.77
N THR A 510 10.91 -9.75 11.78
CA THR A 510 11.76 -9.69 12.99
C THR A 510 12.07 -8.28 13.51
N CYS A 511 12.12 -7.25 12.67
CA CYS A 511 12.58 -5.90 13.09
C CYS A 511 11.53 -5.01 13.78
N GLN A 512 10.23 -5.33 13.70
CA GLN A 512 9.14 -4.46 14.18
C GLN A 512 8.60 -4.81 15.57
N LEU A 513 9.25 -5.74 16.27
CA LEU A 513 8.76 -6.32 17.53
C LEU A 513 9.81 -6.28 18.66
N ASN A 514 10.89 -5.51 18.51
CA ASN A 514 11.99 -5.44 19.47
C ASN A 514 11.55 -5.01 20.89
N ASP A 515 10.49 -4.21 21.01
CA ASP A 515 9.93 -3.83 22.31
C ASP A 515 9.26 -5.02 23.02
N LEU A 516 8.67 -5.95 22.26
CA LEU A 516 8.15 -7.21 22.80
C LEU A 516 9.27 -8.18 23.17
N GLU A 517 10.40 -8.15 22.46
CA GLU A 517 11.60 -8.94 22.79
C GLU A 517 12.10 -8.59 24.21
N ILE A 518 12.18 -7.30 24.53
CA ILE A 518 12.61 -6.84 25.86
C ILE A 518 11.63 -7.31 26.94
N ALA A 519 10.32 -7.21 26.69
CA ALA A 519 9.32 -7.65 27.64
C ALA A 519 9.32 -9.19 27.81
N TYR A 520 9.66 -9.93 26.75
CA TYR A 520 9.88 -11.37 26.80
C TYR A 520 11.12 -11.73 27.60
N ASP A 521 12.26 -11.07 27.36
CA ASP A 521 13.52 -11.30 28.08
C ASP A 521 13.35 -11.15 29.59
N ILE A 522 12.59 -10.14 30.03
CA ILE A 522 12.28 -9.93 31.44
C ILE A 522 11.46 -11.12 31.98
N ALA A 523 10.33 -11.43 31.34
CA ALA A 523 9.44 -12.51 31.79
C ALA A 523 10.14 -13.88 31.80
N ARG A 524 10.98 -14.13 30.79
CA ARG A 524 11.79 -15.34 30.63
C ARG A 524 12.78 -15.49 31.77
N ARG A 525 13.61 -14.48 32.01
CA ARG A 525 14.66 -14.54 33.05
C ARG A 525 14.07 -14.69 34.45
N GLU A 526 12.96 -14.00 34.73
CA GLU A 526 12.28 -14.15 36.02
C GLU A 526 11.73 -15.56 36.21
N TRP A 527 11.10 -16.14 35.18
CA TRP A 527 10.62 -17.53 35.24
C TRP A 527 11.77 -18.54 35.38
N GLU A 528 12.85 -18.36 34.61
CA GLU A 528 14.07 -19.18 34.71
C GLU A 528 14.70 -19.12 36.10
N ALA A 529 14.70 -17.95 36.73
CA ALA A 529 15.23 -17.76 38.08
C ALA A 529 14.37 -18.51 39.11
N THR A 530 13.05 -18.34 39.08
CA THR A 530 12.13 -19.02 40.01
C THR A 530 12.26 -20.54 39.89
N ILE A 531 12.08 -21.11 38.70
CA ILE A 531 12.16 -22.56 38.54
C ILE A 531 13.57 -23.10 38.79
N GLY A 532 14.60 -22.30 38.51
CA GLY A 532 16.01 -22.65 38.77
C GLY A 532 16.29 -22.82 40.25
N GLN A 533 15.87 -21.86 41.08
CA GLN A 533 15.99 -21.92 42.54
C GLN A 533 15.24 -23.12 43.11
N THR A 534 14.00 -23.35 42.66
CA THR A 534 13.21 -24.53 43.07
C THR A 534 13.89 -25.84 42.69
N ILE A 535 14.45 -25.96 41.47
CA ILE A 535 15.16 -27.17 41.03
C ILE A 535 16.39 -27.42 41.91
N GLU A 536 17.22 -26.41 42.15
CA GLU A 536 18.44 -26.52 42.96
C GLU A 536 18.09 -27.01 44.38
N TRP A 537 17.14 -26.34 45.03
CA TRP A 537 16.74 -26.68 46.39
C TRP A 537 16.10 -28.07 46.48
N LEU A 538 15.21 -28.45 45.55
CA LEU A 538 14.57 -29.78 45.56
C LEU A 538 15.56 -30.91 45.31
N ASN A 539 16.65 -30.67 44.55
CA ASN A 539 17.70 -31.67 44.34
C ASN A 539 18.54 -31.89 45.60
N GLU A 540 18.92 -30.81 46.29
CA GLU A 540 19.68 -30.88 47.55
C GLU A 540 18.87 -31.55 48.68
N ASN A 541 17.56 -31.31 48.69
CA ASN A 541 16.65 -31.76 49.76
C ASN A 541 15.81 -32.99 49.39
N GLN A 542 16.10 -33.64 48.26
CA GLN A 542 15.28 -34.70 47.69
C GLN A 542 15.05 -35.88 48.66
N GLY A 543 16.08 -36.25 49.43
CA GLY A 543 16.01 -37.34 50.40
C GLY A 543 15.07 -37.07 51.57
N GLN A 544 14.94 -35.80 51.98
CA GLN A 544 14.02 -35.36 53.03
C GLN A 544 12.60 -35.15 52.47
N ALA A 545 12.47 -34.49 51.31
CA ALA A 545 11.18 -34.23 50.66
C ALA A 545 10.39 -35.52 50.34
N ARG A 546 11.09 -36.61 49.99
CA ARG A 546 10.50 -37.94 49.75
C ARG A 546 9.78 -38.55 50.96
N LYS A 547 9.98 -38.04 52.18
CA LYS A 547 9.29 -38.56 53.37
C LYS A 547 7.86 -38.04 53.50
N TYR A 548 7.55 -36.91 52.85
CA TYR A 548 6.32 -36.15 53.07
C TYR A 548 5.36 -36.15 51.87
N ILE A 549 5.82 -36.65 50.72
CA ILE A 549 5.01 -36.75 49.48
C ILE A 549 4.43 -38.16 49.34
N LYS A 550 3.11 -38.27 49.08
CA LYS A 550 2.34 -39.54 49.04
C LYS A 550 2.88 -40.58 48.04
N ASN A 551 3.59 -40.18 46.98
CA ASN A 551 4.21 -41.09 45.99
C ASN A 551 5.66 -40.68 45.62
N PRO A 552 6.62 -40.89 46.53
CA PRO A 552 7.81 -40.06 46.64
C PRO A 552 8.88 -40.29 45.58
N LYS A 553 8.97 -41.49 44.98
CA LYS A 553 9.95 -41.76 43.91
C LYS A 553 9.49 -41.25 42.54
N ASN A 554 8.18 -41.34 42.25
CA ASN A 554 7.66 -40.97 40.94
C ASN A 554 7.26 -39.50 40.87
N GLN A 555 6.53 -38.99 41.86
CA GLN A 555 5.91 -37.65 41.77
C GLN A 555 6.95 -36.52 41.80
N LEU A 556 7.86 -36.55 42.77
CA LEU A 556 8.92 -35.53 42.90
C LEU A 556 9.92 -35.57 41.73
N ALA A 557 10.26 -36.77 41.24
CA ALA A 557 11.15 -36.93 40.09
C ALA A 557 10.49 -36.44 38.79
N ILE A 558 9.19 -36.74 38.60
CA ILE A 558 8.41 -36.23 37.45
C ILE A 558 8.31 -34.70 37.53
N TYR A 559 8.03 -34.14 38.70
CA TYR A 559 7.93 -32.69 38.89
C TYR A 559 9.26 -31.97 38.58
N ILE A 560 10.38 -32.42 39.14
CA ILE A 560 11.72 -31.87 38.82
C ILE A 560 12.01 -32.00 37.32
N GLY A 561 11.71 -33.15 36.72
CA GLY A 561 11.90 -33.35 35.28
C GLY A 561 11.03 -32.41 34.41
N LYS A 562 9.84 -32.04 34.89
CA LYS A 562 8.95 -31.09 34.22
C LYS A 562 9.41 -29.65 34.38
N LEU A 563 9.95 -29.26 35.54
CA LEU A 563 10.62 -27.96 35.72
C LEU A 563 11.86 -27.84 34.81
N GLN A 564 12.66 -28.90 34.71
CA GLN A 564 13.81 -28.96 33.79
C GLN A 564 13.36 -28.84 32.33
N LEU A 565 12.28 -29.53 31.95
CA LEU A 565 11.68 -29.38 30.63
C LEU A 565 11.19 -27.95 30.38
N ALA A 566 10.60 -27.28 31.38
CA ALA A 566 10.13 -25.90 31.25
C ALA A 566 11.28 -24.92 30.97
N LYS A 567 12.46 -25.15 31.55
CA LYS A 567 13.67 -24.38 31.24
C LYS A 567 14.07 -24.47 29.77
N THR A 568 13.82 -25.61 29.10
CA THR A 568 14.14 -25.78 27.67
C THR A 568 13.27 -24.94 26.73
N PHE A 569 12.16 -24.36 27.20
CA PHE A 569 11.32 -23.44 26.43
C PHE A 569 11.79 -21.98 26.50
N MET A 570 12.72 -21.67 27.40
CA MET A 570 13.22 -20.32 27.65
C MET A 570 14.36 -19.98 26.68
N VAL A 571 14.00 -19.84 25.41
CA VAL A 571 14.94 -19.54 24.31
C VAL A 571 15.23 -18.03 24.19
N ASP A 572 16.30 -17.66 23.48
CA ASP A 572 16.71 -16.27 23.28
C ASP A 572 15.91 -15.49 22.23
N ASP A 573 15.02 -16.14 21.49
CA ASP A 573 14.29 -15.54 20.38
C ASP A 573 12.77 -15.64 20.63
N LEU A 574 12.09 -14.49 20.78
CA LEU A 574 10.64 -14.43 20.98
C LEU A 574 9.86 -15.16 19.87
N PRO A 575 10.15 -14.98 18.55
CA PRO A 575 9.50 -15.78 17.52
C PRO A 575 9.60 -17.30 17.74
N ALA A 576 10.77 -17.82 18.11
CA ALA A 576 10.98 -19.23 18.43
C ALA A 576 10.18 -19.68 19.67
N PHE A 577 10.07 -18.83 20.70
CA PHE A 577 9.20 -19.08 21.84
C PHE A 577 7.73 -19.10 21.44
N ILE A 578 7.26 -18.12 20.66
CA ILE A 578 5.86 -18.02 20.22
C ILE A 578 5.45 -19.25 19.40
N ALA A 579 6.35 -19.80 18.58
CA ALA A 579 6.10 -21.03 17.82
C ALA A 579 5.78 -22.24 18.73
N ARG A 580 6.35 -22.27 19.94
CA ARG A 580 6.19 -23.35 20.93
C ARG A 580 5.31 -22.95 22.13
N TYR A 581 4.67 -21.78 22.07
CA TYR A 581 3.90 -21.22 23.17
C TYR A 581 2.79 -22.16 23.67
N VAL A 582 2.11 -22.89 22.77
CA VAL A 582 1.01 -23.80 23.15
C VAL A 582 1.54 -24.97 23.99
N GLU A 583 2.68 -25.55 23.60
CA GLU A 583 3.36 -26.60 24.36
C GLU A 583 3.84 -26.09 25.73
N PHE A 584 4.44 -24.89 25.74
CA PHE A 584 4.90 -24.25 26.98
C PHE A 584 3.74 -23.99 27.94
N MET A 585 2.62 -23.46 27.47
CA MET A 585 1.46 -23.17 28.31
C MET A 585 0.84 -24.44 28.91
N ALA A 586 0.76 -25.53 28.13
CA ALA A 586 0.30 -26.81 28.65
C ALA A 586 1.22 -27.35 29.75
N LEU A 587 2.54 -27.19 29.58
CA LEU A 587 3.52 -27.56 30.60
C LEU A 587 3.44 -26.67 31.84
N TYR A 588 3.30 -25.35 31.66
CA TYR A 588 3.14 -24.38 32.75
C TYR A 588 1.89 -24.71 33.58
N GLU A 589 0.76 -24.95 32.94
CA GLU A 589 -0.51 -25.29 33.61
C GLU A 589 -0.42 -26.63 34.35
N TRP A 590 0.32 -27.59 33.80
CA TRP A 590 0.60 -28.85 34.51
C TRP A 590 1.45 -28.61 35.76
N ILE A 591 2.52 -27.79 35.66
CA ILE A 591 3.40 -27.47 36.81
C ILE A 591 2.61 -26.76 37.91
N GLU A 592 1.76 -25.81 37.55
CA GLU A 592 0.90 -25.05 38.47
C GLU A 592 -0.03 -26.01 39.26
N LEU A 593 -0.75 -26.88 38.56
CA LEU A 593 -1.66 -27.87 39.17
C LEU A 593 -0.94 -28.89 40.04
N GLU A 594 0.25 -29.34 39.61
CA GLU A 594 1.04 -30.29 40.39
C GLU A 594 1.62 -29.63 41.65
N SER A 595 2.03 -28.36 41.55
CA SER A 595 2.50 -27.58 42.71
C SER A 595 1.40 -27.43 43.74
N GLU A 596 0.19 -27.05 43.31
CA GLU A 596 -1.00 -26.94 44.17
C GLU A 596 -1.33 -28.29 44.83
N SER A 597 -1.34 -29.37 44.07
CA SER A 597 -1.64 -30.71 44.61
C SER A 597 -0.64 -31.19 45.66
N ILE A 598 0.65 -30.92 45.45
CA ILE A 598 1.70 -31.27 46.42
C ILE A 598 1.57 -30.37 47.65
N ARG A 599 1.43 -29.06 47.45
CA ARG A 599 1.27 -28.05 48.51
C ARG A 599 0.09 -28.39 49.41
N ASP A 600 -1.09 -28.69 48.88
CA ASP A 600 -2.27 -29.06 49.67
C ASP A 600 -2.04 -30.32 50.50
N THR A 601 -1.36 -31.32 49.93
CA THR A 601 -0.99 -32.54 50.68
C THR A 601 -0.03 -32.24 51.83
N LEU A 602 0.88 -31.28 51.66
CA LEU A 602 1.83 -30.86 52.69
C LEU A 602 1.15 -29.96 53.74
N SER A 603 0.23 -29.07 53.33
CA SER A 603 -0.58 -28.26 54.24
C SER A 603 -1.43 -29.12 55.16
N ASP A 604 -2.11 -30.15 54.62
CA ASP A 604 -2.85 -31.14 55.41
C ASP A 604 -1.97 -31.80 56.49
N LEU A 605 -0.69 -32.06 56.15
CA LEU A 605 0.29 -32.66 57.06
C LEU A 605 0.77 -31.69 58.13
N ILE A 606 0.83 -30.39 57.86
CA ILE A 606 1.13 -29.35 58.86
C ILE A 606 -0.05 -29.17 59.82
N GLU A 607 -1.28 -29.19 59.31
CA GLU A 607 -2.49 -29.10 60.15
C GLU A 607 -2.68 -30.35 61.03
N ASN A 608 -2.26 -31.53 60.54
CA ASN A 608 -2.37 -32.81 61.24
C ASN A 608 -1.04 -33.58 61.26
N PRO A 609 -0.03 -33.12 62.04
CA PRO A 609 1.30 -33.71 62.01
C PRO A 609 1.33 -35.11 62.63
N THR A 610 2.01 -36.03 61.96
CA THR A 610 2.29 -37.38 62.49
C THR A 610 3.56 -37.38 63.34
N GLU A 611 3.72 -38.35 64.24
CA GLU A 611 4.88 -38.45 65.14
C GLU A 611 6.20 -38.51 64.35
N GLY A 612 7.10 -37.55 64.58
CA GLY A 612 8.37 -37.41 63.83
C GLY A 612 8.31 -36.50 62.58
N THR A 613 7.20 -35.79 62.33
CA THR A 613 7.09 -34.79 61.25
C THR A 613 7.97 -33.57 61.55
N ASN A 614 8.86 -33.19 60.63
CA ASN A 614 9.65 -31.95 60.71
C ASN A 614 8.84 -30.82 60.05
N THR A 615 7.99 -30.16 60.82
CA THR A 615 7.07 -29.14 60.31
C THR A 615 7.79 -27.93 59.69
N VAL A 616 8.99 -27.58 60.17
CA VAL A 616 9.80 -26.49 59.60
C VAL A 616 10.23 -26.83 58.17
N PHE A 617 10.71 -28.05 57.96
CA PHE A 617 11.10 -28.50 56.62
C PHE A 617 9.90 -28.65 55.67
N VAL A 618 8.74 -29.07 56.20
CA VAL A 618 7.51 -29.17 55.40
C VAL A 618 7.02 -27.77 55.00
N GLU A 619 7.15 -26.77 55.87
CA GLU A 619 6.86 -25.38 55.53
C GLU A 619 7.83 -24.84 54.47
N ASP A 620 9.15 -25.05 54.64
CA ASP A 620 10.15 -24.67 53.62
C ASP A 620 9.87 -25.36 52.27
N LEU A 621 9.38 -26.61 52.28
CA LEU A 621 9.00 -27.34 51.09
C LEU A 621 7.76 -26.73 50.43
N ILE A 622 6.76 -26.30 51.22
CA ILE A 622 5.58 -25.56 50.75
C ILE A 622 6.00 -24.23 50.11
N ASP A 623 6.90 -23.48 50.74
CA ASP A 623 7.38 -22.17 50.23
C ASP A 623 7.93 -22.29 48.80
N HIS A 624 8.68 -23.35 48.48
CA HIS A 624 9.22 -23.54 47.13
C HIS A 624 8.16 -23.93 46.09
N PHE A 625 7.08 -24.62 46.49
CA PHE A 625 5.94 -24.87 45.60
C PHE A 625 5.08 -23.60 45.44
N ASP A 626 4.92 -22.84 46.52
CA ASP A 626 4.24 -21.55 46.53
C ASP A 626 5.01 -20.53 45.67
N GLU A 627 6.34 -20.49 45.68
CA GLU A 627 7.14 -19.61 44.81
C GLU A 627 6.88 -19.85 43.31
N VAL A 628 6.79 -21.12 42.89
CA VAL A 628 6.48 -21.47 41.48
C VAL A 628 5.05 -21.07 41.14
N MET A 629 4.09 -21.39 42.00
CA MET A 629 2.67 -21.06 41.82
C MET A 629 2.42 -19.54 41.83
N MET A 630 3.09 -18.83 42.75
CA MET A 630 2.96 -17.39 43.01
C MET A 630 3.91 -16.54 42.17
N SER A 631 4.66 -17.13 41.24
CA SER A 631 5.48 -16.40 40.27
C SER A 631 4.65 -15.47 39.36
N VAL A 632 3.34 -15.76 39.19
CA VAL A 632 2.35 -15.02 38.37
C VAL A 632 2.83 -14.74 36.93
N LYS A 633 3.71 -15.56 36.34
CA LYS A 633 4.29 -15.32 35.00
C LYS A 633 3.40 -15.75 33.83
N LYS A 634 2.34 -16.54 34.11
CA LYS A 634 1.31 -16.95 33.14
C LYS A 634 0.65 -15.78 32.41
N GLY A 635 0.33 -14.70 33.13
CA GLY A 635 -0.30 -13.50 32.59
C GLY A 635 0.60 -12.77 31.58
N PRO A 636 1.84 -12.41 31.97
CA PRO A 636 2.85 -11.83 31.07
C PRO A 636 3.06 -12.63 29.77
N PHE A 637 3.28 -13.95 29.84
CA PHE A 637 3.48 -14.76 28.62
C PHE A 637 2.23 -14.77 27.72
N ARG A 638 1.02 -14.83 28.30
CA ARG A 638 -0.25 -14.71 27.56
C ARG A 638 -0.38 -13.35 26.87
N ALA A 639 -0.07 -12.26 27.57
CA ALA A 639 -0.14 -10.91 27.02
C ALA A 639 0.86 -10.73 25.87
N LEU A 640 2.10 -11.22 26.03
CA LEU A 640 3.13 -11.21 24.99
C LEU A 640 2.65 -11.93 23.72
N GLN A 641 2.10 -13.13 23.84
CA GLN A 641 1.62 -13.89 22.69
C GLN A 641 0.45 -13.21 21.97
N GLN A 642 -0.51 -12.67 22.71
CA GLN A 642 -1.64 -11.95 22.14
C GLN A 642 -1.18 -10.69 21.41
N GLU A 643 -0.31 -9.91 22.03
CA GLU A 643 0.20 -8.66 21.47
C GLU A 643 1.08 -8.92 20.23
N PHE A 644 1.95 -9.94 20.28
CA PHE A 644 2.75 -10.38 19.14
C PHE A 644 1.86 -10.74 17.95
N LYS A 645 0.86 -11.61 18.14
CA LYS A 645 -0.09 -12.00 17.08
C LYS A 645 -0.88 -10.81 16.56
N ARG A 646 -1.36 -9.92 17.44
CA ARG A 646 -2.13 -8.73 17.09
C ARG A 646 -1.31 -7.76 16.23
N ARG A 647 -0.06 -7.49 16.61
CA ARG A 647 0.83 -6.60 15.85
C ARG A 647 1.19 -7.19 14.50
N LEU A 648 1.55 -8.47 14.45
CA LEU A 648 1.84 -9.18 13.21
C LEU A 648 0.67 -9.12 12.22
N LYS A 649 -0.54 -9.38 12.72
CA LYS A 649 -1.79 -9.25 11.96
C LYS A 649 -1.93 -7.86 11.35
N ASN A 650 -1.71 -6.82 12.15
CA ASN A 650 -1.79 -5.43 11.70
C ASN A 650 -0.70 -5.06 10.69
N ILE A 651 0.54 -5.51 10.90
CA ILE A 651 1.67 -5.29 9.97
C ILE A 651 1.34 -5.90 8.61
N TYR A 652 0.88 -7.16 8.59
CA TYR A 652 0.52 -7.84 7.36
C TYR A 652 -0.69 -7.19 6.67
N ALA A 653 -1.73 -6.83 7.43
CA ALA A 653 -2.91 -6.14 6.90
C ALA A 653 -2.57 -4.78 6.27
N ASN A 654 -1.67 -4.00 6.86
CA ASN A 654 -1.23 -2.70 6.32
C ASN A 654 -0.47 -2.81 4.98
N GLN A 655 -0.07 -3.99 4.55
CA GLN A 655 0.50 -4.18 3.22
C GLN A 655 -0.56 -4.21 2.12
N PHE A 656 -1.85 -4.38 2.45
CA PHE A 656 -2.91 -4.44 1.46
C PHE A 656 -3.54 -3.05 1.26
N LEU A 657 -3.69 -2.64 0.00
CA LEU A 657 -4.17 -1.30 -0.36
C LEU A 657 -5.52 -0.97 0.26
N ASP A 658 -6.48 -1.91 0.23
CA ASP A 658 -7.82 -1.71 0.79
C ASP A 658 -7.77 -1.36 2.28
N TYR A 659 -7.07 -2.18 3.07
CA TYR A 659 -6.92 -1.97 4.51
C TYR A 659 -6.14 -0.67 4.80
N TYR A 660 -5.08 -0.42 4.05
CA TYR A 660 -4.28 0.80 4.17
C TYR A 660 -5.12 2.06 3.88
N ALA A 661 -5.94 2.05 2.82
CA ALA A 661 -6.80 3.16 2.44
C ALA A 661 -7.89 3.45 3.48
N GLN A 662 -8.43 2.42 4.15
CA GLN A 662 -9.39 2.60 5.25
C GLN A 662 -8.76 3.30 6.46
N LYS A 663 -7.50 2.96 6.78
CA LYS A 663 -6.76 3.56 7.90
C LYS A 663 -6.26 4.97 7.58
N HIS A 664 -6.06 5.27 6.30
CA HIS A 664 -5.59 6.56 5.83
C HIS A 664 -6.61 7.23 4.90
N PRO A 665 -7.73 7.77 5.46
CA PRO A 665 -8.81 8.39 4.69
C PRO A 665 -8.38 9.76 4.14
N SER A 666 -7.49 9.79 3.16
CA SER A 666 -7.05 10.94 2.35
C SER A 666 -6.17 10.49 1.17
N LEU A 667 -6.17 9.20 0.85
CA LEU A 667 -5.41 8.62 -0.24
C LEU A 667 -5.91 9.21 -1.58
N ASP A 668 -5.02 9.82 -2.34
CA ASP A 668 -5.34 10.50 -3.59
C ASP A 668 -4.22 10.30 -4.62
N HIS A 669 -4.50 10.55 -5.90
CA HIS A 669 -3.60 10.28 -7.02
C HIS A 669 -3.22 11.55 -7.77
N LYS A 670 -1.92 11.77 -8.00
CA LYS A 670 -1.34 12.86 -8.84
C LYS A 670 0.07 12.55 -9.38
N ALA A 671 0.42 11.28 -9.57
CA ALA A 671 1.74 10.86 -10.09
C ALA A 671 2.93 11.49 -9.33
N GLY A 672 2.86 11.50 -8.00
CA GLY A 672 3.88 12.13 -7.15
C GLY A 672 3.38 12.41 -5.73
N VAL A 673 4.17 13.17 -4.97
CA VAL A 673 3.96 13.41 -3.54
C VAL A 673 4.19 14.88 -3.16
N PRO A 674 3.36 15.49 -2.30
CA PRO A 674 3.62 16.81 -1.76
C PRO A 674 4.85 16.79 -0.84
N ARG A 675 5.49 17.94 -0.70
CA ARG A 675 6.58 18.10 0.27
C ARG A 675 6.08 17.76 1.67
N GLY A 676 6.77 16.86 2.38
CA GLY A 676 6.35 16.34 3.68
C GLY A 676 5.22 15.30 3.62
N GLY A 677 4.95 14.72 2.45
CA GLY A 677 3.96 13.65 2.27
C GLY A 677 4.57 12.25 2.21
N THR A 678 3.71 11.24 2.09
CA THR A 678 4.10 9.85 1.84
C THR A 678 3.65 9.44 0.44
N PHE A 679 4.58 8.96 -0.38
CA PHE A 679 4.33 8.38 -1.69
C PHE A 679 4.03 6.88 -1.54
N ILE A 680 3.00 6.39 -2.21
CA ILE A 680 2.51 5.02 -2.08
C ILE A 680 2.60 4.35 -3.45
N LEU A 681 3.40 3.29 -3.53
CA LEU A 681 3.45 2.41 -4.69
C LEU A 681 2.46 1.26 -4.51
N VAL A 682 1.60 1.05 -5.51
CA VAL A 682 0.68 -0.08 -5.54
C VAL A 682 1.13 -1.10 -6.58
N TYR A 683 1.35 -2.34 -6.16
CA TYR A 683 1.74 -3.42 -7.06
C TYR A 683 0.68 -4.52 -7.17
N ALA A 684 0.69 -5.21 -8.30
CA ALA A 684 -0.18 -6.34 -8.58
C ALA A 684 0.18 -7.55 -7.69
N HIS A 685 -0.76 -8.01 -6.87
CA HIS A 685 -0.56 -9.24 -6.08
C HIS A 685 -0.69 -10.50 -6.94
N GLU A 686 -1.63 -10.49 -7.88
CA GLU A 686 -2.00 -11.62 -8.73
C GLU A 686 -1.69 -11.33 -10.21
N ARG A 687 -1.60 -12.38 -11.02
CA ARG A 687 -1.42 -12.26 -12.47
C ARG A 687 -2.74 -11.84 -13.11
N ILE A 688 -2.74 -10.73 -13.85
CA ILE A 688 -3.91 -10.28 -14.60
C ILE A 688 -3.81 -10.81 -16.03
N ILE A 689 -4.85 -11.50 -16.48
CA ILE A 689 -5.02 -11.93 -17.88
C ILE A 689 -6.22 -11.16 -18.43
N ASN A 690 -5.98 -10.22 -19.35
CA ASN A 690 -7.05 -9.52 -20.05
C ASN A 690 -7.73 -10.49 -21.04
N ASN A 691 -8.74 -11.24 -20.60
CA ASN A 691 -9.50 -12.17 -21.44
C ASN A 691 -10.60 -11.48 -22.29
N SER A 692 -10.60 -10.15 -22.33
CA SER A 692 -11.55 -9.37 -23.14
C SER A 692 -10.87 -8.97 -24.45
N PHE A 693 -11.26 -9.63 -25.55
CA PHE A 693 -11.05 -9.30 -26.98
C PHE A 693 -10.10 -10.20 -27.82
N ASN A 694 -10.71 -10.75 -28.87
CA ASN A 694 -10.10 -11.49 -29.97
C ASN A 694 -9.26 -10.55 -30.87
N SER A 695 -7.95 -10.46 -30.65
CA SER A 695 -6.90 -10.35 -31.69
C SER A 695 -5.57 -9.97 -31.04
N PHE A 696 -4.60 -10.90 -31.14
CA PHE A 696 -3.15 -10.77 -30.96
C PHE A 696 -2.60 -9.83 -29.84
N ASP A 697 -1.91 -10.47 -28.87
CA ASP A 697 -1.18 -9.94 -27.71
C ASP A 697 -1.98 -9.59 -26.44
N ALA A 698 -2.38 -10.64 -25.70
CA ALA A 698 -2.79 -10.49 -24.31
C ALA A 698 -1.60 -10.03 -23.45
N VAL A 699 -1.54 -8.75 -23.09
CA VAL A 699 -0.57 -8.22 -22.12
C VAL A 699 -0.93 -8.75 -20.73
N SER A 700 -0.21 -9.78 -20.26
CA SER A 700 -0.38 -10.29 -18.90
C SER A 700 0.44 -9.47 -17.91
N ILE A 701 -0.19 -8.84 -16.93
CA ILE A 701 0.51 -8.12 -15.85
C ILE A 701 1.07 -9.17 -14.89
N VAL A 702 2.39 -9.17 -14.73
CA VAL A 702 3.11 -10.11 -13.85
C VAL A 702 2.96 -9.65 -12.40
N PRO A 703 2.79 -10.56 -11.41
CA PRO A 703 2.84 -10.21 -10.00
C PRO A 703 4.09 -9.39 -9.65
N GLY A 704 3.93 -8.42 -8.75
CA GLY A 704 4.99 -7.47 -8.39
C GLY A 704 5.11 -6.24 -9.30
N THR A 705 4.39 -6.20 -10.43
CA THR A 705 4.38 -5.01 -11.30
C THR A 705 3.65 -3.86 -10.62
N VAL A 706 4.24 -2.66 -10.62
CA VAL A 706 3.60 -1.43 -10.12
C VAL A 706 2.48 -1.01 -11.06
N ILE A 707 1.25 -1.03 -10.59
CA ILE A 707 0.04 -0.75 -11.39
C ILE A 707 -0.54 0.63 -11.14
N ALA A 708 -0.28 1.21 -9.98
CA ALA A 708 -0.76 2.53 -9.62
C ALA A 708 0.15 3.19 -8.57
N ASP A 709 0.00 4.50 -8.40
CA ASP A 709 0.56 5.23 -7.28
C ASP A 709 -0.46 6.16 -6.62
N PHE A 710 -0.24 6.44 -5.34
CA PHE A 710 -1.02 7.38 -4.56
C PHE A 710 -0.11 8.18 -3.65
N TYR A 711 -0.67 9.17 -2.96
CA TYR A 711 0.06 9.86 -1.90
C TYR A 711 -0.86 10.18 -0.72
N LEU A 712 -0.22 10.43 0.43
CA LEU A 712 -0.81 11.07 1.60
C LEU A 712 -0.19 12.46 1.77
N PRO A 713 -0.99 13.47 2.16
CA PRO A 713 -0.50 14.84 2.35
C PRO A 713 0.30 15.03 3.65
N TYR A 714 0.68 13.95 4.31
CA TYR A 714 1.45 13.92 5.55
C TYR A 714 2.38 12.70 5.55
N LEU A 715 3.47 12.79 6.32
CA LEU A 715 4.33 11.65 6.61
C LEU A 715 3.54 10.65 7.45
N CYS A 716 3.20 9.51 6.87
CA CYS A 716 2.60 8.40 7.58
C CYS A 716 3.68 7.47 8.13
N CYS A 717 3.46 7.13 9.39
CA CYS A 717 3.76 5.84 9.99
C CYS A 717 5.25 5.52 10.05
N SER A 718 5.92 6.17 11.00
CA SER A 718 7.24 5.74 11.46
C SER A 718 7.20 4.24 11.76
N ASP A 719 8.17 3.51 11.23
CA ASP A 719 8.35 2.06 11.41
C ASP A 719 8.55 1.64 12.89
N CYS A 720 8.67 2.60 13.82
CA CYS A 720 8.75 2.40 15.25
C CYS A 720 8.16 3.60 16.01
N PRO A 721 7.17 3.46 16.92
CA PRO A 721 6.95 4.48 17.93
C PRO A 721 8.25 4.65 18.75
N PRO A 722 8.66 5.89 19.09
CA PRO A 722 9.89 6.10 19.85
C PRO A 722 9.82 5.40 21.21
N ILE A 723 10.87 4.66 21.55
CA ILE A 723 11.06 4.09 22.89
C ILE A 723 11.27 5.28 23.84
N ALA A 724 10.27 5.57 24.68
CA ALA A 724 10.40 6.53 25.76
C ALA A 724 11.12 5.86 26.94
N TYR A 725 12.41 6.14 27.12
CA TYR A 725 13.13 5.75 28.34
C TYR A 725 12.64 6.63 29.49
N ILE A 726 11.86 6.07 30.40
CA ILE A 726 11.64 6.66 31.73
C ILE A 726 12.77 6.15 32.62
N ILE A 727 13.85 6.91 32.69
CA ILE A 727 14.93 6.66 33.65
C ILE A 727 14.42 7.09 35.02
N GLN A 728 14.14 6.13 35.92
CA GLN A 728 13.97 6.45 37.34
C GLN A 728 15.35 6.64 37.97
N GLU A 729 15.62 7.83 38.50
CA GLU A 729 16.85 8.13 39.22
C GLU A 729 16.93 7.30 40.51
N GLN A 730 17.87 6.35 40.57
CA GLN A 730 18.29 5.75 41.83
C GLN A 730 19.29 6.66 42.55
N LYS A 731 19.07 6.84 43.86
CA LYS A 731 19.88 7.66 44.77
C LYS A 731 21.27 7.02 44.97
N PRO A 732 22.38 7.79 44.98
CA PRO A 732 23.72 7.21 45.11
C PRO A 732 24.02 6.79 46.56
N ASP A 733 24.41 5.54 46.75
CA ASP A 733 24.98 5.02 48.00
C ASP A 733 26.47 5.43 48.16
N PRO A 734 26.98 5.57 49.40
CA PRO A 734 28.37 5.94 49.66
C PRO A 734 29.36 4.88 49.17
N ILE A 735 30.47 5.33 48.57
CA ILE A 735 31.55 4.49 48.02
C ILE A 735 32.19 3.67 49.14
N ARG A 736 31.89 2.37 49.19
CA ARG A 736 32.59 1.39 50.03
C ARG A 736 33.75 0.77 49.24
N PRO A 737 34.90 0.48 49.85
CA PRO A 737 35.98 -0.20 49.15
C PRO A 737 35.52 -1.58 48.67
N THR A 738 35.86 -1.93 47.44
CA THR A 738 35.53 -3.22 46.84
C THR A 738 36.81 -3.93 46.41
N ILE A 739 36.80 -5.26 46.52
CA ILE A 739 37.83 -6.16 46.01
C ILE A 739 37.14 -7.25 45.20
N ASN A 740 37.65 -7.51 44.00
CA ASN A 740 37.19 -8.61 43.16
C ASN A 740 38.37 -9.28 42.45
N ILE A 741 38.27 -10.59 42.29
CA ILE A 741 39.19 -11.42 41.52
C ILE A 741 38.34 -12.41 40.71
N VAL A 742 38.71 -12.60 39.44
CA VAL A 742 38.02 -13.53 38.54
C VAL A 742 39.09 -14.39 37.86
N PRO A 743 39.02 -15.73 37.96
CA PRO A 743 38.04 -16.54 38.70
C PRO A 743 38.21 -16.47 40.24
N LYS A 744 37.29 -17.07 41.02
CA LYS A 744 37.37 -17.18 42.50
C LYS A 744 37.80 -18.56 43.01
N GLU A 745 37.93 -19.51 42.10
CA GLU A 745 38.35 -20.89 42.37
C GLU A 745 39.61 -21.17 41.56
N PHE A 746 40.61 -21.83 42.15
CA PHE A 746 41.89 -22.12 41.52
C PHE A 746 42.40 -23.52 41.85
N CYS A 747 43.31 -24.08 41.03
CA CYS A 747 43.98 -25.34 41.34
C CYS A 747 45.34 -25.07 42.00
N ASN A 748 45.79 -25.90 42.93
CA ASN A 748 47.05 -25.68 43.64
C ASN A 748 48.31 -25.90 42.78
N ASN A 749 48.18 -26.45 41.58
CA ASN A 749 49.26 -26.61 40.61
C ASN A 749 49.15 -25.63 39.42
N ASP A 750 48.21 -24.69 39.47
CA ASP A 750 48.04 -23.62 38.48
C ASP A 750 49.14 -22.58 38.65
N ASP A 751 50.03 -22.48 37.66
CA ASP A 751 51.17 -21.57 37.62
C ASP A 751 50.83 -20.16 37.11
N GLY A 752 49.54 -19.90 36.86
CA GLY A 752 49.00 -18.62 36.42
C GLY A 752 49.12 -17.50 37.46
N THR A 753 49.01 -16.26 36.97
CA THR A 753 48.87 -15.06 37.78
C THR A 753 47.64 -14.27 37.36
N TYR A 754 46.81 -13.90 38.32
CA TYR A 754 45.50 -13.29 38.11
C TYR A 754 45.46 -11.87 38.68
N ASP A 755 44.92 -10.92 37.92
CA ASP A 755 44.76 -9.55 38.37
C ASP A 755 43.64 -9.45 39.42
N VAL A 756 43.91 -8.71 40.50
CA VAL A 756 42.95 -8.41 41.56
C VAL A 756 42.52 -6.96 41.41
N VAL A 757 41.24 -6.73 41.11
CA VAL A 757 40.70 -5.39 40.93
C VAL A 757 40.19 -4.89 42.27
N ALA A 758 40.71 -3.75 42.71
CA ALA A 758 40.24 -3.08 43.92
C ALA A 758 39.97 -1.59 43.65
N SER A 759 38.94 -1.06 44.31
CA SER A 759 38.53 0.35 44.20
C SER A 759 38.23 0.92 45.58
N PRO A 760 38.55 2.19 45.87
CA PRO A 760 39.32 3.14 45.04
C PRO A 760 40.82 2.83 45.01
N ALA A 761 41.58 3.36 44.04
CA ALA A 761 43.01 3.07 43.85
C ALA A 761 43.89 3.68 44.97
N GLY A 762 44.91 2.94 45.42
CA GLY A 762 45.91 3.42 46.39
C GLY A 762 46.04 2.62 47.70
N GLY A 763 45.25 1.57 47.89
CA GLY A 763 45.29 0.70 49.07
C GLY A 763 46.28 -0.45 48.97
N VAL A 764 46.32 -1.29 50.01
CA VAL A 764 47.24 -2.42 50.15
C VAL A 764 46.47 -3.74 50.06
N LEU A 765 46.89 -4.62 49.13
CA LEU A 765 46.37 -5.98 49.01
C LEU A 765 47.25 -6.97 49.79
N THR A 766 46.64 -7.81 50.62
CA THR A 766 47.32 -8.81 51.47
C THR A 766 46.59 -10.15 51.44
N GLY A 767 47.33 -11.25 51.54
CA GLY A 767 46.75 -12.60 51.56
C GLY A 767 47.73 -13.67 51.06
N PRO A 768 47.46 -14.97 51.31
CA PRO A 768 48.24 -16.07 50.73
C PRO A 768 48.23 -16.01 49.20
N GLY A 769 49.39 -16.18 48.55
CA GLY A 769 49.51 -16.14 47.09
C GLY A 769 49.48 -14.74 46.45
N VAL A 770 49.33 -13.66 47.23
CA VAL A 770 49.43 -12.28 46.73
C VAL A 770 50.90 -11.92 46.50
N LYS A 771 51.20 -11.33 45.34
CA LYS A 771 52.53 -10.77 45.07
C LYS A 771 52.63 -9.36 45.70
N PRO A 772 53.51 -9.13 46.68
CA PRO A 772 53.58 -7.82 47.35
C PRO A 772 53.87 -6.68 46.37
N GLY A 773 53.05 -5.64 46.38
CA GLY A 773 53.20 -4.45 45.52
C GLY A 773 52.62 -4.57 44.10
N GLU A 774 52.17 -5.76 43.71
CA GLU A 774 51.45 -6.00 42.46
C GLU A 774 50.03 -6.45 42.84
N PHE A 775 48.99 -5.84 42.27
CA PHE A 775 47.60 -6.28 42.50
C PHE A 775 47.33 -7.60 41.76
N LYS A 776 48.08 -8.64 42.12
CA LYS A 776 48.12 -9.94 41.46
C LYS A 776 48.15 -11.08 42.48
N PHE A 777 47.46 -12.15 42.14
CA PHE A 777 47.34 -13.37 42.91
C PHE A 777 47.88 -14.58 42.12
N SER A 778 48.57 -15.50 42.79
CA SER A 778 49.03 -16.77 42.22
C SER A 778 48.63 -17.94 43.14
N PRO A 779 47.89 -18.93 42.62
CA PRO A 779 47.43 -20.08 43.40
C PRO A 779 48.47 -21.20 43.55
N TYR A 780 49.56 -21.17 42.77
CA TYR A 780 50.57 -22.23 42.73
C TYR A 780 51.18 -22.52 44.13
N GLY A 781 51.09 -23.77 44.56
CA GLY A 781 51.65 -24.24 45.83
C GLY A 781 50.86 -23.84 47.08
N LEU A 782 49.70 -23.20 46.95
CA LEU A 782 48.84 -22.92 48.10
C LEU A 782 48.20 -24.19 48.66
N PRO A 783 47.99 -24.28 50.00
CA PRO A 783 47.26 -25.38 50.60
C PRO A 783 45.83 -25.48 50.05
N VAL A 784 45.28 -26.69 49.99
CA VAL A 784 43.87 -26.91 49.60
C VAL A 784 42.95 -26.30 50.67
N GLY A 785 41.94 -25.55 50.24
CA GLY A 785 40.98 -24.91 51.14
C GLY A 785 40.62 -23.49 50.74
N GLU A 786 39.88 -22.81 51.61
CA GLU A 786 39.50 -21.41 51.43
C GLU A 786 40.57 -20.47 51.99
N HIS A 787 40.95 -19.46 51.20
CA HIS A 787 41.92 -18.43 51.57
C HIS A 787 41.31 -17.05 51.43
N LEU A 788 41.73 -16.14 52.29
CA LEU A 788 41.21 -14.77 52.33
C LEU A 788 42.21 -13.80 51.68
N LEU A 789 41.78 -13.07 50.65
CA LEU A 789 42.49 -11.92 50.12
C LEU A 789 41.84 -10.64 50.66
N THR A 790 42.63 -9.76 51.27
CA THR A 790 42.14 -8.56 51.96
C THR A 790 42.73 -7.30 51.33
N TYR A 791 41.85 -6.39 50.91
CA TYR A 791 42.20 -5.04 50.47
C TYR A 791 41.92 -4.04 51.58
N ALA A 792 42.92 -3.24 51.96
CA ALA A 792 42.81 -2.22 52.98
C ALA A 792 43.20 -0.84 52.44
N ILE A 793 42.35 0.16 52.66
CA ILE A 793 42.61 1.57 52.31
C ILE A 793 41.95 2.48 53.34
N ASP A 794 42.63 3.55 53.77
CA ASP A 794 42.13 4.57 54.71
C ASP A 794 41.44 4.02 55.99
N GLY A 795 41.97 2.91 56.54
CA GLY A 795 41.46 2.28 57.75
C GLY A 795 40.23 1.38 57.57
N GLN A 796 39.76 1.17 56.34
CA GLN A 796 38.71 0.22 55.99
C GLN A 796 39.30 -0.99 55.25
N SER A 797 38.84 -2.20 55.59
CA SER A 797 39.26 -3.43 54.94
C SER A 797 38.08 -4.24 54.42
N VAL A 798 38.19 -4.73 53.19
CA VAL A 798 37.24 -5.65 52.56
C VAL A 798 37.99 -6.89 52.10
N SER A 799 37.36 -8.06 52.20
CA SER A 799 38.00 -9.32 51.84
C SER A 799 37.18 -10.12 50.84
N VAL A 800 37.88 -10.85 49.97
CA VAL A 800 37.29 -11.87 49.08
C VAL A 800 37.85 -13.23 49.46
N VAL A 801 36.96 -14.22 49.58
CA VAL A 801 37.34 -15.62 49.76
C VAL A 801 37.62 -16.21 48.39
N ILE A 802 38.75 -16.88 48.26
CA ILE A 802 39.12 -17.71 47.11
C ILE A 802 39.26 -19.15 47.57
N LYS A 803 38.98 -20.11 46.68
CA LYS A 803 39.04 -21.54 47.01
C LYS A 803 40.08 -22.24 46.16
N VAL A 804 41.02 -22.94 46.80
CA VAL A 804 42.09 -23.67 46.13
C VAL A 804 41.84 -25.17 46.25
N PHE A 805 41.84 -25.87 45.11
CA PHE A 805 41.59 -27.30 45.00
C PHE A 805 42.87 -28.09 44.71
N ALA A 806 42.89 -29.39 45.04
CA ALA A 806 43.92 -30.31 44.57
C ALA A 806 43.40 -31.13 43.36
N PRO A 807 44.29 -31.55 42.44
CA PRO A 807 43.94 -32.47 41.37
C PRO A 807 43.25 -33.73 41.91
N ALA A 808 42.26 -34.24 41.16
CA ALA A 808 41.56 -35.47 41.52
C ALA A 808 42.53 -36.66 41.66
N SER A 809 42.24 -37.59 42.57
CA SER A 809 42.94 -38.89 42.67
C SER A 809 42.81 -39.70 41.37
N GLU A 810 43.61 -40.75 41.19
CA GLU A 810 43.49 -41.61 39.99
C GLU A 810 42.06 -42.16 39.86
N PRO A 811 41.38 -41.94 38.73
CA PRO A 811 40.01 -42.37 38.54
C PRO A 811 39.92 -43.89 38.33
N ASP A 812 39.02 -44.55 39.05
CA ASP A 812 38.68 -45.97 38.85
C ASP A 812 37.16 -46.19 38.98
N PHE A 813 36.64 -47.26 38.36
CA PHE A 813 35.21 -47.62 38.45
C PHE A 813 34.96 -49.12 38.27
N ASN A 814 33.91 -49.59 38.92
CA ASN A 814 33.40 -50.96 38.80
C ASN A 814 32.31 -51.03 37.72
N ILE A 815 32.21 -52.19 37.08
CA ILE A 815 31.21 -52.49 36.06
C ILE A 815 30.54 -53.82 36.39
N ASP A 816 29.24 -53.80 36.60
CA ASP A 816 28.41 -55.01 36.76
C ASP A 816 27.46 -55.15 35.57
N VAL A 817 27.39 -56.34 34.98
CA VAL A 817 26.53 -56.63 33.81
C VAL A 817 25.54 -57.75 34.15
N ALA A 818 24.25 -57.50 33.92
CA ALA A 818 23.19 -58.48 34.10
C ALA A 818 22.30 -58.59 32.85
N GLU A 819 22.15 -59.80 32.31
CA GLU A 819 21.22 -60.07 31.21
C GLU A 819 19.78 -60.18 31.76
N GLN A 820 18.86 -59.48 31.12
CA GLN A 820 17.44 -59.50 31.46
C GLN A 820 16.68 -60.56 30.64
N PRO A 821 15.52 -61.04 31.11
CA PRO A 821 14.71 -62.04 30.40
C PRO A 821 14.27 -61.65 28.97
N ASN A 822 14.34 -60.35 28.65
CA ASN A 822 14.02 -59.80 27.33
C ASN A 822 15.27 -59.62 26.44
N HIS A 823 16.40 -60.22 26.79
CA HIS A 823 17.71 -60.10 26.12
C HIS A 823 18.30 -58.68 26.08
N SER A 824 17.82 -57.77 26.92
CA SER A 824 18.52 -56.50 27.18
C SER A 824 19.60 -56.70 28.23
N PHE A 825 20.69 -55.95 28.11
CA PHE A 825 21.73 -55.92 29.13
C PHE A 825 21.51 -54.71 30.03
N ILE A 826 21.52 -54.94 31.35
CA ILE A 826 21.66 -53.88 32.33
C ILE A 826 23.14 -53.80 32.69
N VAL A 827 23.76 -52.66 32.40
CA VAL A 827 25.13 -52.35 32.79
C VAL A 827 25.08 -51.31 33.91
N LYS A 828 25.59 -51.66 35.08
CA LYS A 828 25.69 -50.79 36.24
C LYS A 828 27.13 -50.31 36.38
N LEU A 829 27.32 -48.99 36.39
CA LEU A 829 28.62 -48.35 36.55
C LEU A 829 28.69 -47.67 37.92
N SER A 830 29.76 -47.95 38.67
CA SER A 830 29.97 -47.40 40.02
C SER A 830 31.35 -46.74 40.10
N PRO A 831 31.43 -45.39 40.13
CA PRO A 831 32.71 -44.69 40.23
C PRO A 831 33.29 -44.82 41.65
N ASN A 832 34.59 -45.13 41.76
CA ASN A 832 35.29 -45.24 43.03
C ASN A 832 35.89 -43.87 43.41
N VAL A 833 35.04 -42.96 43.86
CA VAL A 833 35.40 -41.55 44.14
C VAL A 833 35.33 -41.20 45.62
N THR A 834 36.15 -40.24 46.04
CA THR A 834 36.06 -39.60 47.37
C THR A 834 35.18 -38.35 47.31
N ASP A 835 34.66 -37.95 48.47
CA ASP A 835 33.62 -36.93 48.64
C ASP A 835 33.97 -35.58 47.97
N GLY A 836 33.05 -35.02 47.17
CA GLY A 836 33.18 -33.69 46.54
C GLY A 836 33.72 -33.63 45.10
N THR A 837 33.97 -34.76 44.42
CA THR A 837 34.44 -34.79 43.01
C THR A 837 33.25 -34.91 42.03
N LYS A 838 33.18 -34.06 41.00
CA LYS A 838 32.19 -34.18 39.92
C LYS A 838 32.68 -35.19 38.89
N TYR A 839 31.80 -36.06 38.40
CA TYR A 839 32.13 -37.02 37.36
C TYR A 839 31.17 -36.97 36.18
N GLU A 840 31.70 -37.21 34.98
CA GLU A 840 30.95 -37.28 33.73
C GLU A 840 31.21 -38.64 33.05
N TRP A 841 30.15 -39.25 32.50
CA TRP A 841 30.24 -40.48 31.71
C TRP A 841 30.16 -40.19 30.22
N PHE A 842 31.09 -40.78 29.47
CA PHE A 842 31.04 -40.83 28.01
C PHE A 842 30.87 -42.28 27.59
N VAL A 843 29.86 -42.54 26.76
CA VAL A 843 29.66 -43.84 26.11
C VAL A 843 29.97 -43.67 24.63
N ASN A 844 30.95 -44.40 24.10
CA ASN A 844 31.41 -44.33 22.72
C ASN A 844 31.74 -42.89 22.25
N GLY A 845 32.35 -42.10 23.13
CA GLY A 845 32.79 -40.73 22.84
C GLY A 845 31.70 -39.65 22.93
N SER A 846 30.45 -40.00 23.20
CA SER A 846 29.36 -39.04 23.42
C SER A 846 29.08 -38.84 24.90
N LEU A 847 29.04 -37.59 25.38
CA LEU A 847 28.69 -37.25 26.76
C LEU A 847 27.23 -37.66 27.01
N THR A 848 26.99 -38.56 27.97
CA THR A 848 25.68 -39.23 28.06
C THR A 848 24.81 -38.78 29.23
N TYR A 849 25.30 -38.14 30.30
CA TYR A 849 24.48 -37.43 31.32
C TYR A 849 25.36 -36.74 32.39
N LEU A 850 24.78 -35.82 33.18
CA LEU A 850 25.42 -35.05 34.26
C LEU A 850 24.55 -35.15 35.54
N THR A 851 24.79 -36.11 36.43
CA THR A 851 24.09 -36.19 37.73
C THR A 851 24.97 -36.75 38.86
N MET A 852 24.90 -36.10 40.04
CA MET A 852 25.61 -36.44 41.28
C MET A 852 24.86 -37.54 42.10
N LEU A 853 24.70 -38.76 41.56
CA LEU A 853 24.11 -39.88 42.29
C LEU A 853 24.98 -41.14 42.18
N VAL A 854 25.26 -41.76 43.33
CA VAL A 854 26.28 -42.78 43.62
C VAL A 854 26.26 -44.05 42.73
N GLU A 855 25.28 -44.27 41.86
CA GLU A 855 25.23 -45.41 40.92
C GLU A 855 24.44 -45.07 39.64
N ASP A 856 25.01 -45.32 38.45
CA ASP A 856 24.33 -45.13 37.15
C ASP A 856 24.02 -46.48 36.50
N THR A 857 22.78 -46.66 36.03
CA THR A 857 22.31 -47.89 35.38
C THR A 857 21.90 -47.62 33.94
N PHE A 858 22.52 -48.32 32.99
CA PHE A 858 22.24 -48.20 31.56
C PHE A 858 21.57 -49.47 31.05
N THR A 859 20.46 -49.32 30.34
CA THR A 859 19.76 -50.42 29.69
C THR A 859 20.03 -50.38 28.20
N PHE A 860 20.68 -51.42 27.68
CA PHE A 860 20.99 -51.53 26.26
C PHE A 860 20.04 -52.52 25.57
N PRO A 861 19.19 -52.06 24.63
CA PRO A 861 18.39 -52.95 23.79
C PRO A 861 19.31 -53.58 22.74
N GLU A 862 19.36 -54.92 22.71
CA GLU A 862 20.37 -55.78 22.08
C GLU A 862 20.78 -55.45 20.61
N LYS A 863 22.09 -55.44 20.35
CA LYS A 863 22.85 -56.02 19.20
C LYS A 863 24.35 -55.81 19.44
N GLN A 864 25.19 -56.76 19.02
CA GLN A 864 26.64 -56.80 19.28
C GLN A 864 27.32 -55.45 18.96
N LYS A 865 27.80 -54.78 20.01
CA LYS A 865 28.55 -53.53 19.95
C LYS A 865 29.57 -53.50 21.08
N ASP A 866 30.78 -53.08 20.76
CA ASP A 866 31.75 -52.68 21.76
C ASP A 866 31.31 -51.33 22.34
N PHE A 867 31.31 -51.24 23.67
CA PHE A 867 31.03 -50.00 24.37
C PHE A 867 32.30 -49.54 25.09
N ILE A 868 32.75 -48.35 24.74
CA ILE A 868 33.85 -47.64 25.39
C ILE A 868 33.22 -46.70 26.42
N PHE A 869 33.40 -47.02 27.70
CA PHE A 869 32.98 -46.17 28.80
C PHE A 869 34.19 -45.36 29.28
N THR A 870 34.06 -44.03 29.22
CA THR A 870 35.08 -43.12 29.78
C THR A 870 34.48 -42.36 30.95
N LEU A 871 35.13 -42.46 32.11
CA LEU A 871 34.84 -41.67 33.29
C LEU A 871 35.78 -40.46 33.31
N ARG A 872 35.21 -39.26 33.38
CA ARG A 872 35.96 -38.01 33.56
C ARG A 872 35.72 -37.49 34.96
N LEU A 873 36.77 -37.37 35.77
CA LEU A 873 36.72 -36.74 37.09
C LEU A 873 37.16 -35.29 37.01
N THR A 874 36.40 -34.41 37.64
CA THR A 874 36.66 -32.97 37.77
C THR A 874 36.56 -32.55 39.23
N HIS A 875 37.59 -31.89 39.74
CA HIS A 875 37.65 -31.40 41.13
C HIS A 875 38.03 -29.92 41.13
N GLY A 876 37.03 -29.05 41.26
CA GLY A 876 37.21 -27.60 41.07
C GLY A 876 37.69 -27.27 39.65
N PRO A 877 38.54 -26.23 39.46
CA PRO A 877 39.11 -25.84 38.18
C PRO A 877 40.39 -26.63 37.81
N CYS A 878 40.72 -27.70 38.53
CA CYS A 878 41.87 -28.54 38.21
C CYS A 878 41.65 -29.31 36.90
N GLU A 879 42.74 -29.54 36.14
CA GLU A 879 42.75 -30.36 34.92
C GLU A 879 42.02 -31.71 35.15
N PRO A 880 41.03 -32.06 34.30
CA PRO A 880 40.24 -33.27 34.45
C PRO A 880 41.08 -34.52 34.20
N ARG A 881 40.82 -35.58 34.98
CA ARG A 881 41.44 -36.90 34.76
C ARG A 881 40.44 -37.86 34.12
N LEU A 882 40.91 -38.66 33.16
CA LEU A 882 40.09 -39.59 32.38
C LEU A 882 40.56 -41.03 32.63
N VAL A 883 39.61 -41.95 32.82
CA VAL A 883 39.86 -43.40 32.71
C VAL A 883 38.86 -44.01 31.73
N THR A 884 39.35 -44.86 30.85
CA THR A 884 38.54 -45.52 29.81
C THR A 884 38.61 -47.03 29.99
N ARG A 885 37.46 -47.71 29.97
CA ARG A 885 37.36 -49.18 29.91
C ARG A 885 36.44 -49.59 28.77
N GLU A 886 36.81 -50.67 28.10
CA GLU A 886 36.05 -51.27 27.00
C GLU A 886 35.37 -52.55 27.47
N ILE A 887 34.12 -52.76 27.05
CA ILE A 887 33.36 -53.98 27.35
C ILE A 887 32.67 -54.47 26.08
N THR A 888 32.82 -55.77 25.81
CA THR A 888 32.15 -56.47 24.71
C THR A 888 31.05 -57.36 25.30
N LEU A 889 29.81 -57.18 24.85
CA LEU A 889 28.67 -58.02 25.22
C LEU A 889 28.46 -59.08 24.12
N THR A 890 28.85 -60.34 24.37
CA THR A 890 28.71 -61.46 23.42
C THR A 890 27.52 -62.37 23.73
N LYS A 891 26.71 -62.64 22.70
CA LYS A 891 25.63 -63.63 22.71
C LYS A 891 26.18 -65.06 22.59
N LYS A 892 25.43 -66.04 23.08
CA LYS A 892 25.67 -67.49 22.89
C LYS A 892 24.93 -67.95 21.61
N ASP A 893 25.67 -68.44 20.61
CA ASP A 893 25.21 -68.98 19.31
C ASP A 893 24.28 -70.22 19.47
N ASP A 894 23.30 -70.58 18.62
CA ASP A 894 22.89 -70.17 17.26
C ASP A 894 21.39 -70.57 17.01
N GLU A 895 20.57 -69.62 16.55
CA GLU A 895 19.42 -69.87 15.65
C GLU A 895 19.38 -68.63 14.73
N GLN A 896 19.63 -68.79 13.42
CA GLN A 896 19.58 -67.66 12.51
C GLN A 896 18.11 -67.22 12.35
N GLN A 897 17.78 -66.02 12.82
CA GLN A 897 16.44 -65.46 12.68
C GLN A 897 16.39 -64.48 11.49
N LEU A 898 15.74 -64.88 10.41
CA LEU A 898 15.53 -64.05 9.21
C LEU A 898 14.17 -63.36 9.32
N LYS A 899 14.07 -62.09 8.95
CA LYS A 899 12.77 -61.38 8.84
C LYS A 899 12.49 -61.06 7.38
N ARG A 900 11.26 -61.33 6.91
CA ARG A 900 10.85 -61.05 5.54
C ARG A 900 9.42 -60.53 5.52
N THR A 901 9.18 -59.48 4.73
CA THR A 901 7.84 -58.90 4.53
C THR A 901 7.43 -59.04 3.07
N VAL A 902 6.24 -59.58 2.82
CA VAL A 902 5.69 -59.80 1.47
C VAL A 902 4.23 -59.36 1.40
N CYS A 903 3.79 -58.92 0.22
CA CYS A 903 2.39 -58.59 -0.02
C CYS A 903 1.57 -59.87 -0.30
N PHE A 904 0.31 -59.89 0.11
CA PHE A 904 -0.59 -61.02 -0.13
C PHE A 904 -0.91 -61.16 -1.64
N ASP A 905 -0.24 -62.11 -2.30
CA ASP A 905 -0.51 -62.56 -3.68
C ASP A 905 -0.62 -64.09 -3.66
N GLN A 906 -1.51 -64.70 -4.46
CA GLN A 906 -2.03 -66.07 -4.25
C GLN A 906 -1.02 -67.22 -4.47
N LYS A 907 0.28 -66.96 -4.55
CA LYS A 907 1.35 -67.96 -4.38
C LYS A 907 2.64 -67.28 -3.93
N ILE A 908 3.14 -67.60 -2.73
CA ILE A 908 4.32 -66.93 -2.15
C ILE A 908 5.48 -67.94 -2.04
N GLU A 909 6.61 -67.65 -2.68
CA GLU A 909 7.84 -68.44 -2.57
C GLU A 909 8.50 -68.18 -1.21
N LEU A 910 8.73 -69.23 -0.41
CA LEU A 910 9.18 -69.15 0.99
C LEU A 910 10.65 -68.73 1.12
N VAL A 911 11.54 -69.46 0.43
CA VAL A 911 12.99 -69.27 0.43
C VAL A 911 13.57 -69.83 -0.86
N LYS A 912 14.63 -69.22 -1.43
CA LYS A 912 15.35 -69.79 -2.57
C LYS A 912 16.32 -70.87 -2.10
N VAL A 913 16.15 -72.12 -2.56
CA VAL A 913 17.03 -73.23 -2.19
C VAL A 913 18.22 -73.33 -3.16
N PRO A 914 19.47 -73.26 -2.68
CA PRO A 914 20.64 -73.41 -3.54
C PRO A 914 20.72 -74.81 -4.18
N ALA A 915 21.13 -74.89 -5.44
CA ALA A 915 21.20 -76.14 -6.19
C ALA A 915 22.07 -77.20 -5.47
N GLY A 916 21.47 -78.37 -5.18
CA GLY A 916 22.11 -79.47 -4.46
C GLY A 916 21.91 -79.47 -2.94
N SER A 917 21.24 -78.46 -2.37
CA SER A 917 20.84 -78.43 -0.96
C SER A 917 19.41 -78.95 -0.76
N LYS A 918 19.10 -79.51 0.41
CA LYS A 918 17.77 -79.99 0.78
C LYS A 918 17.16 -79.08 1.86
N LEU A 919 15.94 -78.59 1.61
CA LEU A 919 15.13 -77.87 2.60
C LEU A 919 14.24 -78.84 3.36
N GLU A 920 14.22 -78.75 4.69
CA GLU A 920 13.26 -79.46 5.54
C GLU A 920 12.58 -78.48 6.50
N ILE A 921 11.24 -78.44 6.48
CA ILE A 921 10.46 -77.62 7.40
C ILE A 921 10.39 -78.32 8.76
N ILE A 922 10.77 -77.60 9.81
CA ILE A 922 10.73 -78.08 11.20
C ILE A 922 9.40 -77.70 11.84
N ASP A 923 8.97 -76.45 11.67
CA ASP A 923 7.68 -75.93 12.12
C ASP A 923 7.13 -74.95 11.07
N PRO A 924 6.00 -75.27 10.41
CA PRO A 924 5.43 -74.39 9.40
C PRO A 924 4.74 -73.14 9.99
N GLY A 925 4.71 -72.96 11.31
CA GLY A 925 4.17 -71.75 11.94
C GLY A 925 2.68 -71.55 11.73
N GLY A 926 1.93 -72.64 11.49
CA GLY A 926 0.49 -72.62 11.23
C GLY A 926 0.09 -72.46 9.76
N LEU A 927 1.03 -72.43 8.81
CA LEU A 927 0.78 -72.30 7.37
C LEU A 927 0.79 -73.64 6.64
N THR A 928 0.07 -73.75 5.52
CA THR A 928 0.18 -74.91 4.62
C THR A 928 1.29 -74.66 3.60
N ILE A 929 2.39 -75.42 3.70
CA ILE A 929 3.55 -75.31 2.81
C ILE A 929 3.58 -76.54 1.89
N GLN A 930 3.60 -76.32 0.58
CA GLN A 930 3.84 -77.37 -0.42
C GLN A 930 5.15 -77.06 -1.14
N ASP A 931 6.11 -77.97 -0.99
CA ASP A 931 7.49 -77.81 -1.46
C ASP A 931 8.14 -76.51 -0.92
N GLU A 932 8.50 -75.58 -1.80
CA GLU A 932 9.13 -74.28 -1.46
C GLU A 932 8.11 -73.12 -1.45
N PHE A 933 6.81 -73.40 -1.62
CA PHE A 933 5.76 -72.38 -1.74
C PHE A 933 4.73 -72.47 -0.62
N ILE A 934 4.29 -71.30 -0.15
CA ILE A 934 3.11 -71.17 0.71
C ILE A 934 1.87 -71.00 -0.19
N LEU A 935 0.86 -71.82 0.06
CA LEU A 935 -0.43 -71.77 -0.64
C LEU A 935 -1.52 -71.31 0.32
N PHE A 936 -2.30 -70.30 -0.09
CA PHE A 936 -3.47 -69.83 0.65
C PHE A 936 -4.74 -70.32 -0.03
N LYS A 937 -5.73 -70.79 0.73
CA LYS A 937 -7.11 -70.90 0.22
C LYS A 937 -7.77 -69.53 0.31
N GLY A 938 -8.54 -69.17 -0.71
CA GLY A 938 -8.90 -67.79 -1.08
C GLY A 938 -9.50 -66.86 -0.01
N ASP A 939 -9.85 -67.32 1.19
CA ASP A 939 -10.50 -66.53 2.25
C ASP A 939 -9.79 -66.53 3.63
N GLU A 940 -8.60 -67.15 3.75
CA GLU A 940 -8.00 -67.46 5.07
C GLU A 940 -7.26 -66.30 5.78
N LEU A 941 -6.92 -65.20 5.09
CA LEU A 941 -6.20 -64.05 5.69
C LEU A 941 -6.92 -62.72 5.42
N LYS A 942 -7.45 -62.09 6.49
CA LYS A 942 -8.19 -60.81 6.43
C LYS A 942 -7.42 -59.60 6.97
N THR A 943 -6.34 -59.83 7.71
CA THR A 943 -5.51 -58.80 8.33
C THR A 943 -4.03 -59.13 8.12
N THR A 944 -3.18 -58.10 8.16
CA THR A 944 -1.73 -58.28 8.15
C THR A 944 -1.31 -59.11 9.37
N THR A 945 -0.65 -60.24 9.13
CA THR A 945 -0.30 -61.22 10.17
C THR A 945 1.14 -61.68 9.97
N THR A 946 1.85 -61.89 11.08
CA THR A 946 3.23 -62.38 11.09
C THR A 946 3.26 -63.84 11.53
N PHE A 947 3.99 -64.67 10.80
CA PHE A 947 4.17 -66.09 11.05
C PHE A 947 5.64 -66.38 11.33
N ASN A 948 5.91 -67.31 12.23
CA ASN A 948 7.27 -67.77 12.54
C ASN A 948 7.43 -69.19 12.02
N ILE A 949 8.26 -69.37 11.00
CA ILE A 949 8.47 -70.63 10.29
C ILE A 949 9.88 -71.11 10.61
N LYS A 950 10.00 -72.29 11.22
CA LYS A 950 11.30 -72.92 11.47
C LYS A 950 11.61 -73.93 10.37
N TYR A 951 12.79 -73.85 9.80
CA TYR A 951 13.26 -74.81 8.80
C TYR A 951 14.77 -75.05 8.95
N ARG A 952 15.24 -76.15 8.37
CA ARG A 952 16.67 -76.42 8.22
C ARG A 952 17.05 -76.57 6.76
N LEU A 953 18.19 -75.98 6.40
CA LEU A 953 18.85 -76.20 5.13
C LEU A 953 20.00 -77.18 5.35
N ILE A 954 20.04 -78.22 4.53
CA ILE A 954 21.09 -79.23 4.54
C ILE A 954 21.85 -79.10 3.23
N ASP A 955 23.12 -78.68 3.27
CA ASP A 955 23.92 -78.55 2.07
C ASP A 955 24.38 -79.92 1.52
N SER A 956 24.98 -79.92 0.32
CA SER A 956 25.48 -81.14 -0.33
C SER A 956 26.66 -81.79 0.41
N GLY A 957 27.28 -81.11 1.38
CA GLY A 957 28.33 -81.62 2.26
C GLY A 957 27.81 -82.19 3.60
N GLY A 958 26.51 -82.09 3.87
CA GLY A 958 25.86 -82.59 5.09
C GLY A 958 25.82 -81.61 6.25
N ASN A 959 26.19 -80.34 6.05
CA ASN A 959 26.06 -79.31 7.10
C ASN A 959 24.60 -78.90 7.26
N VAL A 960 24.15 -78.79 8.51
CA VAL A 960 22.77 -78.45 8.86
C VAL A 960 22.72 -77.05 9.47
N VAL A 961 21.97 -76.15 8.86
CA VAL A 961 21.71 -74.81 9.41
C VAL A 961 20.23 -74.70 9.78
N ASN A 962 19.95 -74.53 11.08
CA ASN A 962 18.60 -74.28 11.59
C ASN A 962 18.30 -72.78 11.53
N THR A 963 17.17 -72.43 10.91
CA THR A 963 16.76 -71.04 10.67
C THR A 963 15.31 -70.84 11.09
N THR A 964 15.03 -69.72 11.75
CA THR A 964 13.67 -69.26 12.06
C THR A 964 13.36 -68.05 11.19
N LEU A 965 12.40 -68.15 10.28
CA LEU A 965 11.93 -67.06 9.44
C LEU A 965 10.67 -66.43 10.04
N GLU A 966 10.74 -65.17 10.42
CA GLU A 966 9.60 -64.31 10.74
C GLU A 966 9.08 -63.71 9.43
N LEU A 967 7.98 -64.25 8.91
CA LEU A 967 7.34 -63.83 7.67
C LEU A 967 6.12 -62.96 7.98
N THR A 968 6.17 -61.67 7.66
CA THR A 968 5.02 -60.77 7.74
C THR A 968 4.33 -60.68 6.39
N ILE A 969 3.05 -61.07 6.35
CA ILE A 969 2.23 -61.00 5.15
C ILE A 969 1.30 -59.80 5.27
N VAL A 970 1.53 -58.79 4.42
CA VAL A 970 0.74 -57.55 4.42
C VAL A 970 -0.49 -57.73 3.55
N VAL A 971 -1.67 -57.64 4.17
CA VAL A 971 -2.97 -57.69 3.50
C VAL A 971 -3.52 -56.26 3.41
N VAL A 972 -3.62 -55.73 2.18
CA VAL A 972 -4.19 -54.40 1.91
C VAL A 972 -5.60 -54.56 1.34
N GLN A 973 -6.61 -54.61 2.23
CA GLN A 973 -8.02 -54.61 1.85
C GLN A 973 -8.72 -53.34 2.38
N PRO A 974 -8.78 -52.27 1.58
CA PRO A 974 -9.43 -51.04 2.02
C PRO A 974 -10.96 -51.18 1.94
N THR A 975 -11.66 -50.75 2.99
CA THR A 975 -13.12 -50.65 3.01
C THR A 975 -13.55 -49.19 2.93
N PHE A 976 -14.57 -48.92 2.10
CA PHE A 976 -15.07 -47.57 1.87
C PHE A 976 -16.57 -47.51 2.14
N ASN A 977 -17.02 -46.39 2.70
CA ASN A 977 -18.43 -46.03 2.67
C ASN A 977 -18.68 -45.02 1.56
N VAL A 978 -19.76 -45.22 0.82
CA VAL A 978 -20.19 -44.27 -0.22
C VAL A 978 -21.53 -43.67 0.21
N ARG A 979 -21.62 -42.34 0.14
CA ARG A 979 -22.86 -41.58 0.34
C ARG A 979 -23.20 -40.82 -0.93
N TYR A 980 -24.47 -40.80 -1.33
CA TYR A 980 -24.96 -40.04 -2.48
C TYR A 980 -25.91 -38.94 -2.00
N GLU A 981 -25.71 -37.71 -2.50
CA GLU A 981 -26.54 -36.55 -2.20
C GLU A 981 -27.10 -35.94 -3.50
N ILE A 982 -28.42 -35.75 -3.57
CA ILE A 982 -29.07 -35.07 -4.70
C ILE A 982 -29.14 -33.57 -4.40
N VAL A 983 -28.60 -32.74 -5.28
CA VAL A 983 -28.69 -31.28 -5.18
C VAL A 983 -29.93 -30.80 -5.95
N PRO A 984 -30.82 -29.98 -5.37
CA PRO A 984 -31.99 -29.46 -6.08
C PRO A 984 -31.57 -28.67 -7.34
N GLY A 985 -31.98 -29.14 -8.52
CA GLY A 985 -31.72 -28.47 -9.80
C GLY A 985 -30.36 -28.74 -10.46
N GLY A 986 -29.57 -29.70 -9.99
CA GLY A 986 -28.29 -30.09 -10.60
C GLY A 986 -28.03 -31.60 -10.63
N PRO A 987 -26.96 -32.08 -11.30
CA PRO A 987 -26.54 -33.49 -11.22
C PRO A 987 -26.15 -33.84 -9.78
N GLY A 988 -26.56 -35.01 -9.30
CA GLY A 988 -26.26 -35.45 -7.92
C GLY A 988 -24.77 -35.70 -7.68
N ARG A 989 -24.37 -35.73 -6.40
CA ARG A 989 -22.97 -35.83 -5.96
C ARG A 989 -22.74 -37.11 -5.16
N TYR A 990 -21.60 -37.77 -5.41
CA TYR A 990 -21.12 -38.89 -4.60
C TYR A 990 -20.02 -38.40 -3.65
N ILE A 991 -20.13 -38.75 -2.36
CA ILE A 991 -19.15 -38.49 -1.32
C ILE A 991 -18.61 -39.84 -0.84
N LEU A 992 -17.29 -40.03 -0.94
CA LEU A 992 -16.59 -41.23 -0.48
C LEU A 992 -15.96 -40.93 0.89
N THR A 993 -16.30 -41.74 1.89
CA THR A 993 -15.68 -41.70 3.21
C THR A 993 -14.96 -43.03 3.43
N ALA A 994 -13.62 -43.02 3.42
CA ALA A 994 -12.83 -44.21 3.71
C ALA A 994 -13.08 -44.66 5.17
N LEU A 995 -13.29 -45.96 5.37
CA LEU A 995 -13.59 -46.52 6.68
C LEU A 995 -12.75 -47.79 6.86
N ASN A 996 -11.45 -47.63 7.14
CA ASN A 996 -10.76 -48.66 7.92
C ASN A 996 -9.58 -48.10 8.75
N PRO A 997 -9.54 -48.37 10.07
CA PRO A 997 -8.53 -47.88 11.03
C PRO A 997 -7.12 -48.52 10.97
N ASN A 998 -6.82 -49.44 10.06
CA ASN A 998 -5.54 -50.16 10.05
C ASN A 998 -4.40 -49.53 9.21
N LEU A 999 -4.52 -48.26 8.81
CA LEU A 999 -3.46 -47.50 8.11
C LEU A 999 -2.86 -46.42 9.03
N SER A 1000 -2.61 -46.75 10.30
CA SER A 1000 -2.25 -45.76 11.32
C SER A 1000 -0.89 -45.07 11.13
N PHE A 1001 -0.01 -45.50 10.21
CA PHE A 1001 1.31 -44.86 10.01
C PHE A 1001 1.86 -44.89 8.56
N ALA A 1002 1.02 -45.02 7.52
CA ALA A 1002 1.49 -45.06 6.13
C ALA A 1002 0.91 -43.91 5.28
N GLN A 1003 1.77 -43.23 4.50
CA GLN A 1003 1.33 -42.38 3.40
C GLN A 1003 0.56 -43.23 2.39
N TRP A 1004 -0.61 -42.76 1.96
CA TRP A 1004 -1.41 -43.43 0.95
C TRP A 1004 -1.74 -42.46 -0.20
N GLU A 1005 -1.80 -43.01 -1.41
CA GLU A 1005 -2.20 -42.30 -2.63
C GLU A 1005 -3.43 -42.99 -3.22
N LEU A 1006 -4.38 -42.18 -3.72
CA LEU A 1006 -5.61 -42.66 -4.33
C LEU A 1006 -5.61 -42.34 -5.83
N ALA A 1007 -5.72 -43.36 -6.68
CA ALA A 1007 -6.01 -43.19 -8.11
C ALA A 1007 -7.48 -43.50 -8.41
N VAL A 1008 -8.10 -42.66 -9.24
CA VAL A 1008 -9.41 -42.92 -9.85
C VAL A 1008 -9.18 -43.21 -11.33
N ASN A 1009 -9.57 -44.41 -11.78
CA ASN A 1009 -9.35 -44.88 -13.15
C ASN A 1009 -7.88 -44.76 -13.64
N GLY A 1010 -6.93 -44.98 -12.73
CA GLY A 1010 -5.50 -45.05 -13.07
C GLY A 1010 -4.76 -43.71 -13.15
N THR A 1011 -5.41 -42.58 -12.89
CA THR A 1011 -4.74 -41.26 -12.82
C THR A 1011 -4.58 -40.86 -11.35
N PHE A 1012 -3.36 -40.59 -10.90
CA PHE A 1012 -3.02 -40.17 -9.52
C PHE A 1012 -2.87 -38.64 -9.47
N PRO A 1013 -3.79 -37.87 -8.85
CA PRO A 1013 -3.62 -36.42 -8.80
C PRO A 1013 -3.31 -35.89 -7.39
N PHE A 1014 -3.31 -36.69 -6.31
CA PHE A 1014 -3.28 -36.14 -4.95
C PHE A 1014 -2.54 -37.01 -3.91
N ILE A 1015 -1.71 -36.36 -3.09
CA ILE A 1015 -1.05 -36.90 -1.88
C ILE A 1015 -1.75 -36.28 -0.67
N ALA A 1016 -2.25 -37.11 0.26
CA ALA A 1016 -2.81 -36.65 1.53
C ALA A 1016 -1.97 -37.18 2.70
N ASN A 1017 -1.46 -36.27 3.54
CA ASN A 1017 -0.69 -36.62 4.74
C ASN A 1017 -1.57 -36.47 6.00
N GLY A 1018 -1.96 -37.61 6.59
CA GLY A 1018 -2.43 -37.70 7.98
C GLY A 1018 -3.83 -37.16 8.31
N SER A 1019 -4.62 -37.95 9.05
CA SER A 1019 -5.99 -37.73 9.56
C SER A 1019 -7.15 -37.95 8.56
N PRO A 1020 -8.33 -38.44 9.02
CA PRO A 1020 -9.38 -38.97 8.15
C PRO A 1020 -9.96 -37.87 7.24
N ALA A 1021 -9.52 -37.86 5.99
CA ALA A 1021 -9.97 -36.89 5.00
C ALA A 1021 -11.39 -37.25 4.51
N VAL A 1022 -12.33 -36.31 4.67
CA VAL A 1022 -13.57 -36.32 3.90
C VAL A 1022 -13.22 -35.84 2.50
N LEU A 1023 -13.20 -36.74 1.51
CA LEU A 1023 -12.93 -36.40 0.12
C LEU A 1023 -14.22 -35.88 -0.53
N ASP A 1024 -14.38 -34.56 -0.56
CA ASP A 1024 -15.57 -33.91 -1.12
C ASP A 1024 -15.35 -33.56 -2.61
N GLN A 1025 -15.51 -34.52 -3.53
CA GLN A 1025 -15.35 -34.29 -4.98
C GLN A 1025 -16.68 -34.32 -5.74
N LYS A 1026 -16.77 -33.56 -6.85
CA LYS A 1026 -17.92 -33.57 -7.77
C LYS A 1026 -17.58 -34.47 -8.96
N PHE A 1027 -18.28 -35.60 -9.09
CA PHE A 1027 -18.25 -36.41 -10.30
C PHE A 1027 -19.54 -36.15 -11.08
N THR A 1028 -19.45 -35.41 -12.19
CA THR A 1028 -20.64 -34.98 -12.93
C THR A 1028 -21.13 -35.92 -14.03
N ASP A 1029 -20.44 -37.03 -14.36
CA ASP A 1029 -20.81 -37.87 -15.52
C ASP A 1029 -20.48 -39.37 -15.36
N ILE A 1030 -20.80 -40.00 -14.22
CA ILE A 1030 -20.68 -41.47 -14.10
C ILE A 1030 -22.04 -42.11 -14.37
N GLN A 1031 -22.37 -42.32 -15.66
CA GLN A 1031 -23.50 -43.17 -16.05
C GLN A 1031 -23.01 -44.62 -16.21
N GLY A 1032 -23.21 -45.44 -15.18
CA GLY A 1032 -23.03 -46.90 -15.22
C GLY A 1032 -21.62 -47.35 -15.59
N GLY A 1033 -20.79 -47.61 -14.58
CA GLY A 1033 -19.44 -48.13 -14.80
C GLY A 1033 -18.75 -48.58 -13.50
N ILE A 1034 -17.69 -49.37 -13.66
CA ILE A 1034 -16.86 -49.86 -12.55
C ILE A 1034 -15.87 -48.75 -12.16
N LEU A 1035 -16.02 -48.20 -10.97
CA LEU A 1035 -15.06 -47.27 -10.36
C LEU A 1035 -13.92 -48.08 -9.73
N THR A 1036 -12.70 -47.99 -10.25
CA THR A 1036 -11.54 -48.68 -9.64
C THR A 1036 -10.73 -47.70 -8.79
N LEU A 1037 -10.63 -48.01 -7.50
CA LEU A 1037 -9.81 -47.30 -6.51
C LEU A 1037 -8.55 -48.11 -6.22
N ILE A 1038 -7.39 -47.48 -6.31
CA ILE A 1038 -6.10 -48.09 -5.99
C ILE A 1038 -5.52 -47.36 -4.78
N ILE A 1039 -5.16 -48.11 -3.74
CA ILE A 1039 -4.42 -47.61 -2.58
C ILE A 1039 -3.01 -48.19 -2.60
N LYS A 1040 -2.04 -47.29 -2.44
CA LYS A 1040 -0.62 -47.63 -2.28
C LYS A 1040 -0.21 -47.45 -0.83
N THR A 1041 0.44 -48.44 -0.22
CA THR A 1041 0.97 -48.35 1.15
C THR A 1041 2.45 -48.73 1.19
N LYS A 1042 3.21 -48.06 2.05
CA LYS A 1042 4.65 -48.30 2.25
C LYS A 1042 4.89 -48.67 3.71
N THR A 1043 5.36 -49.89 3.97
CA THR A 1043 5.80 -50.31 5.31
C THR A 1043 7.31 -50.08 5.43
N GLY A 1044 7.78 -49.83 6.65
CA GLY A 1044 9.08 -49.22 6.98
C GLY A 1044 10.37 -49.84 6.43
N GLU A 1045 10.31 -50.88 5.59
CA GLU A 1045 11.46 -51.45 4.87
C GLU A 1045 11.04 -51.78 3.41
N THR A 1046 11.33 -50.85 2.48
CA THR A 1046 11.37 -50.94 0.99
C THR A 1046 10.26 -51.65 0.17
N THR A 1047 9.34 -52.41 0.75
CA THR A 1047 8.31 -53.17 0.02
C THR A 1047 7.01 -52.37 -0.08
N GLU A 1048 6.60 -52.06 -1.31
CA GLU A 1048 5.35 -51.35 -1.60
C GLU A 1048 4.22 -52.34 -1.90
N CYS A 1049 3.12 -52.29 -1.14
CA CYS A 1049 1.95 -53.14 -1.38
C CYS A 1049 0.79 -52.32 -1.97
N LEU A 1050 0.15 -52.85 -3.01
CA LEU A 1050 -0.98 -52.22 -3.69
C LEU A 1050 -2.28 -52.96 -3.38
N GLY A 1051 -3.27 -52.26 -2.86
CA GLY A 1051 -4.65 -52.75 -2.76
C GLY A 1051 -5.51 -52.14 -3.86
N LYS A 1052 -6.27 -52.96 -4.59
CA LYS A 1052 -7.26 -52.49 -5.58
C LYS A 1052 -8.66 -52.87 -5.12
N VAL A 1053 -9.58 -51.91 -5.17
CA VAL A 1053 -11.01 -52.15 -4.98
C VAL A 1053 -11.74 -51.60 -6.19
N SER A 1054 -12.47 -52.48 -6.88
CA SER A 1054 -13.34 -52.11 -7.99
C SER A 1054 -14.77 -52.09 -7.48
N ILE A 1055 -15.38 -50.90 -7.48
CA ILE A 1055 -16.78 -50.69 -7.10
C ILE A 1055 -17.60 -50.70 -8.39
N ASP A 1056 -18.42 -51.72 -8.58
CA ASP A 1056 -19.38 -51.75 -9.69
C ASP A 1056 -20.58 -50.86 -9.34
N VAL A 1057 -20.61 -49.65 -9.92
CA VAL A 1057 -21.75 -48.74 -9.80
C VAL A 1057 -22.77 -49.12 -10.87
N SER A 1058 -23.24 -50.37 -10.85
CA SER A 1058 -24.17 -50.90 -11.84
C SER A 1058 -25.58 -50.33 -11.69
N GLN A 1059 -26.39 -50.47 -12.75
CA GLN A 1059 -27.73 -49.90 -12.93
C GLN A 1059 -28.74 -50.16 -11.79
N ASP A 1060 -28.48 -51.13 -10.91
CA ASP A 1060 -29.38 -51.49 -9.80
C ASP A 1060 -29.36 -50.47 -8.65
N LEU A 1061 -28.20 -49.85 -8.38
CA LEU A 1061 -28.10 -48.74 -7.44
C LEU A 1061 -28.82 -47.49 -8.00
N PHE A 1062 -28.68 -47.28 -9.31
CA PHE A 1062 -29.33 -46.19 -10.04
C PHE A 1062 -30.86 -46.32 -10.04
N LYS A 1063 -31.39 -47.55 -10.20
CA LYS A 1063 -32.84 -47.84 -10.10
C LYS A 1063 -33.40 -47.60 -8.70
N LYS A 1064 -32.65 -47.92 -7.64
CA LYS A 1064 -33.07 -47.65 -6.25
C LYS A 1064 -33.05 -46.16 -5.92
N ILE A 1065 -32.11 -45.41 -6.48
CA ILE A 1065 -32.02 -43.95 -6.31
C ILE A 1065 -33.14 -43.22 -7.08
N GLN A 1066 -33.49 -43.66 -8.29
CA GLN A 1066 -34.60 -43.07 -9.07
C GLN A 1066 -35.99 -43.33 -8.49
N ALA A 1067 -36.17 -44.37 -7.67
CA ALA A 1067 -37.46 -44.71 -7.07
C ALA A 1067 -37.78 -43.94 -5.77
N ALA A 1068 -36.86 -43.12 -5.25
CA ALA A 1068 -37.04 -42.38 -4.01
C ALA A 1068 -37.66 -40.98 -4.25
N PRO A 1069 -38.54 -40.48 -3.36
CA PRO A 1069 -39.06 -39.12 -3.45
C PRO A 1069 -37.95 -38.07 -3.33
N ASN A 1070 -38.07 -36.95 -4.04
CA ASN A 1070 -37.09 -35.86 -4.03
C ASN A 1070 -36.78 -35.36 -2.61
N GLY A 1071 -35.49 -35.33 -2.23
CA GLY A 1071 -34.99 -34.66 -1.02
C GLY A 1071 -34.60 -35.56 0.16
N MET A 1072 -34.53 -36.89 0.01
CA MET A 1072 -34.12 -37.78 1.09
C MET A 1072 -32.62 -38.14 1.05
N ASN A 1073 -31.95 -38.09 2.20
CA ASN A 1073 -30.60 -38.65 2.39
C ASN A 1073 -30.68 -40.18 2.43
N PHE A 1074 -29.91 -40.87 1.59
CA PHE A 1074 -29.83 -42.33 1.64
C PHE A 1074 -28.89 -42.81 2.77
N PRO A 1075 -29.18 -43.96 3.40
CA PRO A 1075 -28.28 -44.56 4.39
C PRO A 1075 -26.95 -44.97 3.75
N LEU A 1076 -25.87 -44.90 4.54
CA LEU A 1076 -24.52 -45.32 4.16
C LEU A 1076 -24.54 -46.75 3.60
N ILE A 1077 -24.05 -46.91 2.37
CA ILE A 1077 -23.83 -48.23 1.78
C ILE A 1077 -22.39 -48.63 2.08
N LYS A 1078 -22.26 -49.71 2.85
CA LYS A 1078 -20.98 -50.34 3.16
C LYS A 1078 -20.66 -51.28 1.99
N ILE A 1079 -19.57 -51.01 1.26
CA ILE A 1079 -19.13 -51.80 0.09
C ILE A 1079 -17.90 -52.60 0.46
#